data_AF-I3KLA9-F1
#
_entry.id   AF-I3KLA9-F1
#
_cell.length_a   1.000
_cell.length_b   1.000
_cell.length_c   1.000
_cell.angle_alpha   90.00
_cell.angle_beta   90.00
_cell.angle_gamma   90.00
#
_symmetry.space_group_name_H-M   'P 1'
#
loop_
_entity.id
_entity.type
_entity.pdbx_description
1 polymer ?
#
loop_
_entity_poly.entity_id
_entity_poly.type
_entity_poly.pdbx_seq_one_letter_code
_entity_poly.pdbx_strand_id
1 'polypeptide(L)'
;VVSVSEMSVEMVELSVKAAEPLRPAGNLQQNRVFLDFFWDLAKPDQEVRLKAVENLIQYLKTNNKEDELEYTFKRLVDGLAHTRETARPGFSLALGQVLSAFEDVSLQSILNRIKEKHNLQGAKKKFARNAMFGNLFGVLAIHQSNRLSKEPQVVLGCVQLLQSLSQHKQHLKDLPTKTMTDILSEVTAEVFEEVLMGALQTDLESAFRTPEQLQLLLVALQRFPQTLKPKKLKKLLGSSTIINADNIPKITEVLKTAAHAVKKERILPAVVLDLLKLSLKEDSFELFWNKAITDGMLKEQPGPTHYMSFRLLGSALPLLSTAQLKDVLSGEVMMNYGEHVVSAQKPDRFKLAPEMDVFVSDFLEGCQDSDKQLEVMVGFSSLTNRGYPVVPSVWKVVQHLQPAALQGYVEWLKDIFLQPQLDKLLDISTHKKKDSKGGQDQKEESVFRLRKWIVSRLASIIDNHQVKKQEDLIMDVARFVFFHAFFSAKKASADISETKTKLSVPLDDKTRGLLVNSFFGLLLSMHHMPLTEDSTEGAAVSQKRVLGVTADGTMWIYHLVQYAQALLNQPKHVQSSQPFSPEQRQAWDSMLESVANLKKKAKKSQTAESSAFQQLFLLVGMHLFKAPEELLDIMKDLQSCMEKAQEKKAKKKKEKEGQWVEVMVDILLSLLSQQSRHIRQVCKTVFSSICPHVTAAALTAILDVIILKCAVVFFLFCFFQDDKSDDDDDDDDDDDDDDDDDDSEDEAMEEEEGEDEKMDEEPVDQNFRMELMKVLQQKNALATEEDPSSDEDLDDEAMMELDKSLSALFSEQKKKIQAKKDEKTKLQKEKTLVREFKIKVLDLIEVFVARQAGSPLVLGLVEPLLAIIERGMSSGSDQQEQDFLRRTADIFRNHLCRSKVYCRTAGDRQGELHDLLEKLVTKSQKLSDSSVSLYYFSASLYVVKVLRGMKFMGNVDVDRVSTIFRDALRSFMSRRKSPLTAQMFIDLFVRFPVLCVKLLDTAVQNITSGVREHQQGQACVLVLRAMQSREVQQQLSGPQWTELCEKVTGQLAASLRQVGNAESKVVKEKALKTLELCQFIVKHVRQQKLSVDLEPLQQVLQSLTSVIAFKKTGKLEDTYWAVMKHFGVKLLPATLLFTNGRHSGELCMFDLALNLHRMLFLM
;
A
#
# COMPACT_ATOMS: atom_id res chain seq x y z
N VAL A 1 18.03 -18.90 -30.24
CA VAL A 1 16.58 -19.02 -29.97
C VAL A 1 16.39 -18.85 -28.47
N VAL A 2 16.10 -17.62 -28.03
CA VAL A 2 15.17 -17.22 -26.96
C VAL A 2 15.00 -15.71 -27.13
N SER A 3 13.86 -15.38 -27.75
CA SER A 3 13.02 -14.18 -27.66
C SER A 3 13.66 -12.81 -27.45
N VAL A 4 14.01 -12.18 -28.57
CA VAL A 4 13.81 -10.74 -28.72
C VAL A 4 12.31 -10.52 -28.56
N SER A 5 11.90 -9.82 -27.50
CA SER A 5 10.56 -9.23 -27.47
C SER A 5 10.49 -8.34 -28.68
N GLU A 6 9.79 -8.81 -29.70
CA GLU A 6 9.29 -8.01 -30.79
C GLU A 6 8.65 -6.78 -30.13
N MET A 7 9.21 -5.59 -30.36
CA MET A 7 8.33 -4.47 -30.64
C MET A 7 7.69 -4.83 -31.98
N SER A 8 6.67 -5.69 -31.91
CA SER A 8 5.51 -5.53 -32.75
C SER A 8 5.06 -4.10 -32.50
N VAL A 9 5.60 -3.16 -33.27
CA VAL A 9 4.74 -2.17 -33.89
C VAL A 9 3.69 -3.06 -34.53
N GLU A 10 2.51 -3.16 -33.90
CA GLU A 10 1.33 -3.53 -34.64
C GLU A 10 1.37 -2.59 -35.84
N MET A 11 1.85 -3.13 -36.96
CA MET A 11 1.42 -2.71 -38.26
C MET A 11 -0.08 -2.86 -38.16
N VAL A 12 -0.75 -1.76 -37.81
CA VAL A 12 -2.14 -1.62 -38.15
C VAL A 12 -2.11 -1.74 -39.67
N GLU A 13 -2.37 -2.95 -40.17
CA GLU A 13 -3.02 -3.13 -41.45
C GLU A 13 -4.25 -2.23 -41.35
N LEU A 14 -4.08 -1.00 -41.80
CA LEU A 14 -5.15 -0.02 -41.87
C LEU A 14 -6.09 -0.55 -42.94
N SER A 15 -7.04 -1.37 -42.47
CA SER A 15 -8.30 -1.60 -43.17
C SER A 15 -8.83 -0.23 -43.55
N VAL A 16 -8.77 0.05 -44.86
CA VAL A 16 -9.27 1.28 -45.46
C VAL A 16 -10.77 1.32 -45.20
N LYS A 17 -11.18 1.92 -44.07
CA LYS A 17 -12.55 2.37 -43.90
C LYS A 17 -12.73 3.59 -44.78
N ALA A 18 -13.59 3.46 -45.79
CA ALA A 18 -14.02 4.55 -46.64
C ALA A 18 -14.58 5.69 -45.77
N ALA A 19 -13.88 6.82 -45.74
CA ALA A 19 -14.42 8.08 -45.25
C ALA A 19 -15.21 8.77 -46.37
N GLU A 20 -16.31 9.42 -45.99
CA GLU A 20 -17.22 10.13 -46.89
C GLU A 20 -16.49 11.12 -47.80
N PRO A 21 -16.96 11.35 -49.04
CA PRO A 21 -16.30 12.24 -49.98
C PRO A 21 -16.32 13.67 -49.45
N LEU A 22 -15.12 14.24 -49.22
CA LEU A 22 -14.97 15.68 -49.04
C LEU A 22 -15.43 16.38 -50.33
N ARG A 23 -16.43 17.26 -50.19
CA ARG A 23 -16.98 18.07 -51.29
C ARG A 23 -15.86 18.80 -52.05
N PRO A 24 -15.94 18.95 -53.38
CA PRO A 24 -14.91 19.61 -54.17
C PRO A 24 -14.86 21.10 -53.82
N ALA A 25 -13.90 21.48 -52.99
CA ALA A 25 -13.57 22.88 -52.74
C ALA A 25 -12.71 23.41 -53.90
N GLY A 26 -12.94 24.67 -54.31
CA GLY A 26 -12.20 25.29 -55.41
C GLY A 26 -10.68 25.33 -55.18
N ASN A 27 -9.89 25.40 -56.26
CA ASN A 27 -8.42 25.32 -56.28
C ASN A 27 -7.70 26.14 -55.19
N LEU A 28 -8.24 27.28 -54.76
CA LEU A 28 -7.66 28.12 -53.70
C LEU A 28 -7.80 27.54 -52.28
N GLN A 29 -8.90 26.83 -51.99
CA GLN A 29 -9.13 26.19 -50.69
C GLN A 29 -8.31 24.91 -50.56
N GLN A 30 -8.17 24.13 -51.64
CA GLN A 30 -7.30 22.93 -51.67
C GLN A 30 -5.84 23.30 -51.40
N ASN A 31 -5.33 24.36 -52.02
CA ASN A 31 -3.97 24.86 -51.77
C ASN A 31 -3.74 25.29 -50.32
N ARG A 32 -4.77 25.81 -49.64
CA ARG A 32 -4.67 26.20 -48.23
C ARG A 32 -4.61 24.99 -47.30
N VAL A 33 -5.45 23.98 -47.55
CA VAL A 33 -5.46 22.72 -46.78
C VAL A 33 -4.14 21.98 -46.92
N PHE A 34 -3.57 21.95 -48.14
CA PHE A 34 -2.25 21.38 -48.39
C PHE A 34 -1.14 22.07 -47.58
N LEU A 35 -1.17 23.39 -47.48
CA LEU A 35 -0.18 24.15 -46.70
C LEU A 35 -0.36 23.97 -45.18
N ASP A 36 -1.59 23.79 -44.70
CA ASP A 36 -1.91 23.62 -43.28
C ASP A 36 -1.28 22.34 -42.70
N PHE A 37 -1.10 21.28 -43.50
CA PHE A 37 -0.41 20.07 -43.06
C PHE A 37 1.01 20.35 -42.55
N PHE A 38 1.78 21.22 -43.23
CA PHE A 38 3.14 21.57 -42.82
C PHE A 38 3.16 22.42 -41.54
N TRP A 39 2.11 23.22 -41.29
CA TRP A 39 1.95 23.95 -40.03
C TRP A 39 1.65 23.00 -38.86
N ASP A 40 0.82 21.99 -39.11
CA ASP A 40 0.47 20.98 -38.12
C ASP A 40 1.63 20.06 -37.76
N LEU A 41 2.53 19.75 -38.71
CA LEU A 41 3.79 19.03 -38.44
C LEU A 41 4.70 19.76 -37.45
N ALA A 42 4.60 21.09 -37.34
CA ALA A 42 5.41 21.91 -36.45
C ALA A 42 4.77 22.15 -35.07
N LYS A 43 3.59 21.59 -34.79
CA LYS A 43 2.89 21.72 -33.49
C LYS A 43 3.50 20.81 -32.41
N PRO A 44 3.42 21.21 -31.12
CA PRO A 44 4.01 20.44 -30.03
C PRO A 44 3.26 19.14 -29.71
N ASP A 45 1.99 19.03 -30.08
CA ASP A 45 1.14 17.85 -29.87
C ASP A 45 1.50 16.70 -30.83
N GLN A 46 1.75 15.49 -30.30
CA GLN A 46 2.14 14.31 -31.09
C GLN A 46 1.01 13.76 -31.96
N GLU A 47 -0.23 13.71 -31.45
CA GLU A 47 -1.37 13.17 -32.22
C GLU A 47 -1.67 14.05 -33.43
N VAL A 48 -1.57 15.37 -33.25
CA VAL A 48 -1.78 16.34 -34.33
C VAL A 48 -0.72 16.17 -35.42
N ARG A 49 0.55 15.92 -35.04
CA ARG A 49 1.63 15.66 -36.01
C ARG A 49 1.39 14.36 -36.79
N LEU A 50 1.02 13.27 -36.11
CA LEU A 50 0.78 11.98 -36.77
C LEU A 50 -0.38 12.06 -37.77
N LYS A 51 -1.50 12.66 -37.38
CA LYS A 51 -2.63 12.92 -38.29
C LYS A 51 -2.24 13.80 -39.48
N ALA A 52 -1.37 14.79 -39.27
CA ALA A 52 -0.89 15.64 -40.35
C ALA A 52 -0.03 14.87 -41.37
N VAL A 53 0.80 13.91 -40.92
CA VAL A 53 1.55 13.01 -41.80
C VAL A 53 0.60 12.15 -42.63
N GLU A 54 -0.37 11.50 -41.99
CA GLU A 54 -1.37 10.65 -42.66
C GLU A 54 -2.15 11.44 -43.73
N ASN A 55 -2.67 12.61 -43.35
CA ASN A 55 -3.45 13.46 -44.25
C ASN A 55 -2.61 13.98 -45.43
N LEU A 56 -1.34 14.34 -45.20
CA LEU A 56 -0.43 14.78 -46.26
C LEU A 56 -0.19 13.67 -47.28
N ILE A 57 0.07 12.44 -46.84
CA ILE A 57 0.28 11.29 -47.73
C ILE A 57 -0.98 10.97 -48.52
N GLN A 58 -2.14 10.94 -47.85
CA GLN A 58 -3.42 10.68 -48.50
C GLN A 58 -3.75 11.74 -49.56
N TYR A 59 -3.50 13.01 -49.25
CA TYR A 59 -3.68 14.12 -50.17
C TYR A 59 -2.78 13.98 -51.41
N LEU A 60 -1.50 13.67 -51.22
CA LEU A 60 -0.54 13.51 -52.33
C LEU A 60 -0.89 12.30 -53.21
N LYS A 61 -1.32 11.17 -52.63
CA LYS A 61 -1.77 9.99 -53.38
C LYS A 61 -3.02 10.26 -54.22
N THR A 62 -3.92 11.12 -53.73
CA THR A 62 -5.21 11.40 -54.40
C THR A 62 -5.05 12.42 -55.53
N ASN A 63 -4.20 13.43 -55.36
CA ASN A 63 -4.07 14.54 -56.31
C ASN A 63 -2.95 14.38 -57.34
N ASN A 64 -1.95 13.53 -57.08
CA ASN A 64 -0.85 13.12 -57.97
C ASN A 64 -0.26 14.24 -58.88
N LYS A 65 -0.05 15.44 -58.35
CA LYS A 65 0.61 16.54 -59.06
C LYS A 65 2.10 16.56 -58.74
N GLU A 66 2.93 16.45 -59.77
CA GLU A 66 4.39 16.43 -59.65
C GLU A 66 4.93 17.69 -58.94
N ASP A 67 4.37 18.87 -59.23
CA ASP A 67 4.74 20.15 -58.60
C ASP A 67 4.48 20.19 -57.08
N GLU A 68 3.38 19.58 -56.62
CA GLU A 68 3.01 19.55 -55.19
C GLU A 68 3.89 18.54 -54.43
N LEU A 69 4.27 17.44 -55.07
CA LEU A 69 5.21 16.46 -54.52
C LEU A 69 6.63 17.07 -54.39
N GLU A 70 7.10 17.75 -55.43
CA GLU A 70 8.39 18.46 -55.43
C GLU A 70 8.43 19.56 -54.35
N TYR A 71 7.34 20.33 -54.22
CA TYR A 71 7.18 21.31 -53.15
C TYR A 71 7.19 20.68 -51.75
N THR A 72 6.56 19.50 -51.60
CA THR A 72 6.55 18.76 -50.34
C THR A 72 7.97 18.39 -49.93
N PHE A 73 8.77 17.79 -50.82
CA PHE A 73 10.16 17.45 -50.50
C PHE A 73 10.98 18.68 -50.11
N LYS A 74 10.84 19.79 -50.85
CA LYS A 74 11.50 21.05 -50.50
C LYS A 74 11.13 21.52 -49.09
N ARG A 75 9.85 21.50 -48.73
CA ARG A 75 9.37 21.95 -47.41
C ARG A 75 9.79 21.02 -46.29
N LEU A 76 9.72 19.71 -46.49
CA LEU A 76 10.12 18.72 -45.49
C LEU A 76 11.64 18.79 -45.23
N VAL A 77 12.47 18.86 -46.28
CA VAL A 77 13.93 19.03 -46.15
C VAL A 77 14.29 20.33 -45.43
N ASP A 78 13.62 21.43 -45.75
CA ASP A 78 13.80 22.71 -45.05
C ASP A 78 13.42 22.62 -43.56
N GLY A 79 12.37 21.84 -43.25
CA GLY A 79 11.86 21.62 -41.89
C GLY A 79 12.77 20.76 -40.99
N LEU A 80 13.72 20.01 -41.54
CA LEU A 80 14.64 19.17 -40.73
C LEU A 80 15.52 20.00 -39.78
N ALA A 81 15.88 21.22 -40.18
CA ALA A 81 16.69 22.15 -39.40
C ALA A 81 15.85 23.18 -38.61
N HIS A 82 14.56 22.91 -38.38
CA HIS A 82 13.65 23.86 -37.76
C HIS A 82 14.15 24.36 -36.39
N THR A 83 13.90 25.64 -36.08
CA THR A 83 14.41 26.27 -34.84
C THR A 83 13.77 25.66 -33.59
N ARG A 84 12.49 25.32 -33.65
CA ARG A 84 11.78 24.57 -32.61
C ARG A 84 12.23 23.11 -32.61
N GLU A 85 12.75 22.65 -31.49
CA GLU A 85 13.28 21.29 -31.32
C GLU A 85 12.20 20.22 -31.47
N THR A 86 10.98 20.48 -30.98
CA THR A 86 9.82 19.57 -31.08
C THR A 86 9.28 19.37 -32.49
N ALA A 87 9.61 20.25 -33.44
CA ALA A 87 9.14 20.16 -34.82
C ALA A 87 10.02 19.23 -35.68
N ARG A 88 11.32 19.12 -35.38
CA ARG A 88 12.29 18.38 -36.22
C ARG A 88 11.94 16.90 -36.39
N PRO A 89 11.54 16.15 -35.34
CA PRO A 89 11.12 14.76 -35.50
C PRO A 89 9.87 14.61 -36.38
N GLY A 90 8.94 15.57 -36.31
CA GLY A 90 7.73 15.57 -37.16
C GLY A 90 8.06 15.69 -38.64
N PHE A 91 8.96 16.61 -39.01
CA PHE A 91 9.44 16.74 -40.39
C PHE A 91 10.28 15.53 -40.86
N SER A 92 11.10 14.96 -39.98
CA SER A 92 11.86 13.73 -40.26
C SER A 92 10.95 12.55 -40.57
N LEU A 93 9.96 12.29 -39.71
CA LEU A 93 9.00 11.20 -39.89
C LEU A 93 8.16 11.41 -41.15
N ALA A 94 7.64 12.62 -41.36
CA ALA A 94 6.88 12.96 -42.57
C ALA A 94 7.69 12.67 -43.83
N LEU A 95 8.97 13.06 -43.86
CA LEU A 95 9.85 12.81 -45.00
C LEU A 95 10.06 11.31 -45.22
N GLY A 96 10.36 10.54 -44.17
CA GLY A 96 10.54 9.09 -44.28
C GLY A 96 9.29 8.37 -44.80
N GLN A 97 8.11 8.75 -44.31
CA GLN A 97 6.84 8.17 -44.75
C GLN A 97 6.46 8.55 -46.19
N VAL A 98 6.73 9.80 -46.61
CA VAL A 98 6.56 10.20 -48.02
C VAL A 98 7.53 9.43 -48.92
N LEU A 99 8.79 9.25 -48.53
CA LEU A 99 9.76 8.45 -49.30
C LEU A 99 9.36 6.98 -49.40
N SER A 100 8.74 6.42 -48.35
CA SER A 100 8.19 5.07 -48.36
C SER A 100 6.97 4.95 -49.30
N ALA A 101 6.09 5.97 -49.31
CA ALA A 101 4.89 5.96 -50.13
C ALA A 101 5.14 6.19 -51.64
N PHE A 102 6.23 6.87 -52.01
CA PHE A 102 6.57 7.22 -53.40
C PHE A 102 7.92 6.60 -53.80
N GLU A 103 7.90 5.33 -54.23
CA GLU A 103 9.12 4.56 -54.55
C GLU A 103 9.87 5.09 -55.79
N ASP A 104 9.20 5.80 -56.71
CA ASP A 104 9.82 6.33 -57.94
C ASP A 104 10.87 7.44 -57.68
N VAL A 105 10.85 8.04 -56.48
CA VAL A 105 11.77 9.12 -56.10
C VAL A 105 13.09 8.53 -55.65
N SER A 106 14.20 8.88 -56.31
CA SER A 106 15.56 8.42 -55.93
C SER A 106 15.99 8.95 -54.56
N LEU A 107 16.44 8.06 -53.68
CA LEU A 107 16.98 8.46 -52.36
C LEU A 107 18.26 9.29 -52.50
N GLN A 108 19.08 9.05 -53.54
CA GLN A 108 20.27 9.83 -53.83
C GLN A 108 19.96 11.30 -54.10
N SER A 109 18.88 11.58 -54.84
CA SER A 109 18.44 12.97 -55.11
C SER A 109 18.08 13.70 -53.81
N ILE A 110 17.39 13.02 -52.90
CA ILE A 110 16.98 13.57 -51.60
C ILE A 110 18.17 13.77 -50.67
N LEU A 111 19.10 12.82 -50.63
CA LEU A 111 20.34 12.95 -49.87
C LEU A 111 21.17 14.16 -50.35
N ASN A 112 21.27 14.38 -51.66
CA ASN A 112 21.95 15.54 -52.23
C ASN A 112 21.26 16.85 -51.81
N ARG A 113 19.92 16.91 -51.88
CA ARG A 113 19.15 18.08 -51.42
C ARG A 113 19.36 18.38 -49.94
N ILE A 114 19.44 17.35 -49.09
CA ILE A 114 19.75 17.50 -47.65
C ILE A 114 21.15 18.11 -47.48
N LYS A 115 22.16 17.55 -48.17
CA LYS A 115 23.56 18.03 -48.10
C LYS A 115 23.70 19.47 -48.60
N GLU A 116 23.02 19.82 -49.68
CA GLU A 116 23.03 21.18 -50.24
C GLU A 116 22.35 22.17 -49.29
N LYS A 117 21.15 21.84 -48.79
CA LYS A 117 20.38 22.74 -47.93
C LYS A 117 21.04 22.95 -46.57
N HIS A 118 21.57 21.89 -45.98
CA HIS A 118 22.15 21.87 -44.64
C HIS A 118 23.69 21.82 -44.68
N ASN A 119 24.31 22.44 -45.69
CA ASN A 119 25.76 22.45 -45.84
C ASN A 119 26.47 23.07 -44.63
N LEU A 120 27.32 22.29 -43.97
CA LEU A 120 28.05 22.68 -42.76
C LEU A 120 29.11 23.79 -43.02
N GLN A 121 29.67 23.87 -44.23
CA GLN A 121 30.69 24.88 -44.58
C GLN A 121 30.08 26.25 -44.94
N GLY A 122 28.85 26.25 -45.48
CA GLY A 122 28.14 27.48 -45.88
C GLY A 122 27.23 28.06 -44.79
N ALA A 123 26.98 27.32 -43.69
CA ALA A 123 26.07 27.76 -42.63
C ALA A 123 26.67 28.91 -41.80
N LYS A 124 25.91 30.01 -41.64
CA LYS A 124 26.27 31.08 -40.70
C LYS A 124 26.47 30.47 -39.30
N LYS A 125 27.50 30.89 -38.55
CA LYS A 125 27.83 30.36 -37.19
C LYS A 125 26.62 30.18 -36.27
N LYS A 126 25.62 31.08 -36.32
CA LYS A 126 24.38 31.02 -35.53
C LYS A 126 23.47 29.82 -35.86
N PHE A 127 23.50 29.31 -37.10
CA PHE A 127 22.65 28.22 -37.58
C PHE A 127 23.41 26.91 -37.82
N ALA A 128 24.72 26.87 -37.52
CA ALA A 128 25.52 25.65 -37.67
C ALA A 128 24.92 24.46 -36.90
N ARG A 129 24.45 24.69 -35.66
CA ARG A 129 23.75 23.67 -34.85
C ARG A 129 22.49 23.15 -35.55
N ASN A 130 21.71 24.02 -36.18
CA ASN A 130 20.48 23.65 -36.88
C ASN A 130 20.78 22.83 -38.14
N ALA A 131 21.81 23.21 -38.90
CA ALA A 131 22.26 22.45 -40.05
C ALA A 131 22.77 21.05 -39.66
N MET A 132 23.47 20.93 -38.52
CA MET A 132 23.88 19.62 -37.97
C MET A 132 22.67 18.72 -37.69
N PHE A 133 21.64 19.24 -37.01
CA PHE A 133 20.40 18.48 -36.79
C PHE A 133 19.65 18.21 -38.11
N GLY A 134 19.66 19.15 -39.05
CA GLY A 134 19.04 18.97 -40.37
C GLY A 134 19.63 17.79 -41.15
N ASN A 135 20.95 17.65 -41.15
CA ASN A 135 21.62 16.49 -41.75
C ASN A 135 21.30 15.19 -40.99
N LEU A 136 21.35 15.19 -39.65
CA LEU A 136 21.06 14.01 -38.84
C LEU A 136 19.62 13.50 -39.06
N PHE A 137 18.63 14.37 -38.92
CA PHE A 137 17.22 14.03 -39.15
C PHE A 137 16.96 13.70 -40.63
N GLY A 138 17.71 14.27 -41.57
CA GLY A 138 17.66 13.87 -42.97
C GLY A 138 18.09 12.43 -43.20
N VAL A 139 19.19 12.00 -42.58
CA VAL A 139 19.63 10.60 -42.64
C VAL A 139 18.65 9.68 -41.94
N LEU A 140 18.11 10.07 -40.78
CA LEU A 140 17.06 9.31 -40.08
C LEU A 140 15.80 9.16 -40.93
N ALA A 141 15.36 10.20 -41.65
CA ALA A 141 14.22 10.12 -42.55
C ALA A 141 14.47 9.14 -43.71
N ILE A 142 15.68 9.16 -44.29
CA ILE A 142 16.07 8.20 -45.35
C ILE A 142 16.08 6.77 -44.79
N HIS A 143 16.62 6.56 -43.60
CA HIS A 143 16.61 5.26 -42.92
C HIS A 143 15.17 4.76 -42.68
N GLN A 144 14.31 5.60 -42.07
CA GLN A 144 12.90 5.31 -41.79
C GLN A 144 12.03 5.02 -43.03
N SER A 145 12.53 5.31 -44.23
CA SER A 145 11.84 4.94 -45.46
C SER A 145 11.88 3.44 -45.75
N ASN A 146 12.70 2.65 -45.05
CA ASN A 146 12.97 1.22 -45.28
C ASN A 146 13.46 0.87 -46.69
N ARG A 147 13.84 1.87 -47.49
CA ARG A 147 14.36 1.71 -48.86
C ARG A 147 15.88 1.72 -48.93
N LEU A 148 16.55 2.08 -47.83
CA LEU A 148 18.00 2.31 -47.78
C LEU A 148 18.82 1.06 -48.16
N SER A 149 18.36 -0.13 -47.82
CA SER A 149 19.03 -1.41 -48.17
C SER A 149 19.04 -1.70 -49.68
N LYS A 150 18.16 -1.08 -50.47
CA LYS A 150 18.06 -1.26 -51.93
C LYS A 150 19.05 -0.39 -52.71
N GLU A 151 19.63 0.66 -52.10
CA GLU A 151 20.50 1.65 -52.77
C GLU A 151 21.88 1.76 -52.07
N PRO A 152 22.85 0.85 -52.33
CA PRO A 152 24.13 0.78 -51.62
C PRO A 152 24.95 2.08 -51.61
N GLN A 153 24.91 2.85 -52.70
CA GLN A 153 25.63 4.13 -52.82
C GLN A 153 25.05 5.21 -51.89
N VAL A 154 23.75 5.17 -51.62
CA VAL A 154 23.10 6.08 -50.67
C VAL A 154 23.48 5.71 -49.24
N VAL A 155 23.61 4.42 -48.93
CA VAL A 155 24.11 3.94 -47.63
C VAL A 155 25.49 4.53 -47.34
N LEU A 156 26.41 4.43 -48.32
CA LEU A 156 27.74 5.03 -48.22
C LEU A 156 27.67 6.55 -47.96
N GLY A 157 26.85 7.25 -48.75
CA GLY A 157 26.67 8.69 -48.63
C GLY A 157 26.08 9.15 -47.30
N CYS A 158 25.21 8.34 -46.70
CA CYS A 158 24.63 8.55 -45.37
C CYS A 158 25.67 8.30 -44.26
N VAL A 159 26.41 7.19 -44.32
CA VAL A 159 27.45 6.87 -43.33
C VAL A 159 28.57 7.91 -43.34
N GLN A 160 29.06 8.34 -44.51
CA GLN A 160 30.07 9.41 -44.61
C GLN A 160 29.58 10.73 -44.02
N LEU A 161 28.29 11.06 -44.21
CA LEU A 161 27.69 12.24 -43.62
C LEU A 161 27.62 12.11 -42.09
N LEU A 162 27.20 10.96 -41.56
CA LEU A 162 27.18 10.69 -40.13
C LEU A 162 28.59 10.73 -39.51
N GLN A 163 29.62 10.18 -40.18
CA GLN A 163 31.03 10.29 -39.75
C GLN A 163 31.48 11.75 -39.62
N SER A 164 31.11 12.61 -40.58
CA SER A 164 31.41 14.05 -40.49
C SER A 164 30.71 14.72 -39.31
N LEU A 165 29.46 14.31 -39.01
CA LEU A 165 28.68 14.82 -37.88
C LEU A 165 29.20 14.33 -36.52
N SER A 166 29.77 13.12 -36.46
CA SER A 166 30.37 12.53 -35.26
C SER A 166 31.54 13.37 -34.70
N GLN A 167 32.18 14.20 -35.52
CA GLN A 167 33.22 15.13 -35.08
C GLN A 167 32.66 16.26 -34.19
N HIS A 168 31.35 16.52 -34.24
CA HIS A 168 30.67 17.60 -33.52
C HIS A 168 29.93 17.09 -32.25
N LYS A 169 30.61 16.29 -31.42
CA LYS A 169 30.03 15.67 -30.20
C LYS A 169 29.37 16.66 -29.23
N GLN A 170 29.82 17.92 -29.18
CA GLN A 170 29.26 18.96 -28.31
C GLN A 170 27.79 19.30 -28.61
N HIS A 171 27.33 19.05 -29.84
CA HIS A 171 25.98 19.40 -30.27
C HIS A 171 25.06 18.19 -30.47
N LEU A 172 25.59 17.10 -31.03
CA LEU A 172 24.81 15.91 -31.39
C LEU A 172 25.02 14.71 -30.46
N LYS A 173 25.92 14.83 -29.47
CA LYS A 173 26.30 13.75 -28.55
C LYS A 173 26.67 12.47 -29.32
N ASP A 174 25.96 11.38 -29.05
CA ASP A 174 26.13 10.01 -29.54
C ASP A 174 25.13 9.64 -30.65
N LEU A 175 24.23 10.54 -31.02
CA LEU A 175 23.17 10.29 -32.02
C LEU A 175 23.69 9.85 -33.40
N PRO A 176 24.76 10.44 -33.97
CA PRO A 176 25.25 10.01 -35.27
C PRO A 176 25.73 8.55 -35.27
N THR A 177 26.44 8.13 -34.22
CA THR A 177 26.94 6.75 -34.11
C THR A 177 25.82 5.75 -33.81
N LYS A 178 24.81 6.14 -33.02
CA LYS A 178 23.58 5.35 -32.86
C LYS A 178 22.90 5.12 -34.21
N THR A 179 22.72 6.19 -34.98
CA THR A 179 22.12 6.10 -36.32
C THR A 179 22.95 5.21 -37.27
N MET A 180 24.29 5.27 -37.22
CA MET A 180 25.14 4.35 -37.98
C MET A 180 24.95 2.89 -37.55
N THR A 181 24.74 2.65 -36.25
CA THR A 181 24.49 1.32 -35.70
C THR A 181 23.13 0.77 -36.15
N ASP A 182 22.10 1.62 -36.17
CA ASP A 182 20.76 1.28 -36.68
C ASP A 182 20.84 0.89 -38.16
N ILE A 183 21.52 1.71 -38.98
CA ILE A 183 21.77 1.41 -40.40
C ILE A 183 22.48 0.06 -40.56
N LEU A 184 23.52 -0.23 -39.78
CA LEU A 184 24.24 -1.51 -39.85
C LEU A 184 23.35 -2.72 -39.52
N SER A 185 22.33 -2.55 -38.67
CA SER A 185 21.42 -3.64 -38.31
C SER A 185 20.52 -4.07 -39.49
N GLU A 186 20.21 -3.15 -40.40
CA GLU A 186 19.31 -3.35 -41.55
C GLU A 186 20.03 -3.72 -42.86
N VAL A 187 21.34 -3.49 -42.95
CA VAL A 187 22.13 -3.72 -44.17
C VAL A 187 22.50 -5.22 -44.37
N THR A 188 22.63 -5.66 -45.62
CA THR A 188 23.04 -7.03 -45.99
C THR A 188 24.56 -7.23 -45.87
N ALA A 189 25.00 -8.49 -45.74
CA ALA A 189 26.42 -8.81 -45.62
C ALA A 189 27.25 -8.39 -46.85
N GLU A 190 26.65 -8.47 -48.05
CA GLU A 190 27.25 -8.06 -49.32
C GLU A 190 27.53 -6.55 -49.33
N VAL A 191 26.51 -5.74 -49.01
CA VAL A 191 26.64 -4.28 -48.96
C VAL A 191 27.62 -3.85 -47.87
N PHE A 192 27.64 -4.55 -46.73
CA PHE A 192 28.63 -4.29 -45.69
C PHE A 192 30.06 -4.53 -46.20
N GLU A 193 30.33 -5.68 -46.81
CA GLU A 193 31.68 -6.06 -47.25
C GLU A 193 32.19 -5.21 -48.42
N GLU A 194 31.35 -4.94 -49.42
CA GLU A 194 31.77 -4.26 -50.65
C GLU A 194 31.77 -2.73 -50.52
N VAL A 195 30.87 -2.16 -49.70
CA VAL A 195 30.62 -0.71 -49.68
C VAL A 195 31.01 -0.07 -48.35
N LEU A 196 30.56 -0.62 -47.22
CA LEU A 196 30.75 0.01 -45.91
C LEU A 196 32.08 -0.32 -45.25
N MET A 197 32.67 -1.49 -45.52
CA MET A 197 33.89 -1.95 -44.86
C MET A 197 35.06 -0.99 -45.09
N GLY A 198 35.21 -0.46 -46.31
CA GLY A 198 36.21 0.56 -46.61
C GLY A 198 35.93 1.92 -45.95
N ALA A 199 34.66 2.32 -45.87
CA ALA A 199 34.26 3.60 -45.29
C ALA A 199 34.39 3.62 -43.75
N LEU A 200 34.02 2.53 -43.09
CA LEU A 200 34.05 2.38 -41.63
C LEU A 200 35.40 1.87 -41.11
N GLN A 201 36.38 1.59 -41.98
CA GLN A 201 37.65 0.99 -41.58
C GLN A 201 38.32 1.77 -40.43
N THR A 202 38.39 3.09 -40.53
CA THR A 202 39.00 3.97 -39.51
C THR A 202 38.21 3.98 -38.18
N ASP A 203 36.88 3.88 -38.24
CA ASP A 203 36.03 3.78 -37.04
C ASP A 203 36.19 2.42 -36.35
N LEU A 204 36.29 1.34 -37.13
CA LEU A 204 36.50 -0.03 -36.63
C LEU A 204 37.91 -0.20 -36.05
N GLU A 205 38.95 0.37 -36.67
CA GLU A 205 40.32 0.39 -36.15
C GLU A 205 40.43 1.17 -34.84
N SER A 206 39.56 2.16 -34.63
CA SER A 206 39.51 2.99 -33.42
C SER A 206 38.45 2.55 -32.40
N ALA A 207 37.92 1.32 -32.50
CA ALA A 207 36.83 0.80 -31.68
C ALA A 207 37.05 0.97 -30.16
N PHE A 208 38.27 0.87 -29.67
CA PHE A 208 38.57 1.00 -28.23
C PHE A 208 38.72 2.45 -27.72
N ARG A 209 38.47 3.48 -28.54
CA ARG A 209 38.59 4.88 -28.11
C ARG A 209 37.34 5.39 -27.41
N THR A 210 36.16 4.98 -27.85
CA THR A 210 34.88 5.48 -27.33
C THR A 210 33.84 4.37 -27.23
N PRO A 211 32.88 4.44 -26.28
CA PRO A 211 31.83 3.44 -26.14
C PRO A 211 31.02 3.23 -27.42
N GLU A 212 30.78 4.31 -28.15
CA GLU A 212 29.97 4.28 -29.37
C GLU A 212 30.69 3.55 -30.52
N GLN A 213 32.00 3.75 -30.66
CA GLN A 213 32.80 3.04 -31.67
C GLN A 213 32.94 1.55 -31.33
N LEU A 214 33.06 1.22 -30.05
CA LEU A 214 33.06 -0.18 -29.62
C LEU A 214 31.70 -0.83 -29.90
N GLN A 215 30.59 -0.14 -29.63
CA GLN A 215 29.25 -0.63 -29.97
C GLN A 215 29.10 -0.91 -31.47
N LEU A 216 29.59 0.01 -32.31
CA LEU A 216 29.54 -0.15 -33.77
C LEU A 216 30.25 -1.44 -34.22
N LEU A 217 31.44 -1.71 -33.66
CA LEU A 217 32.19 -2.95 -33.92
C LEU A 217 31.44 -4.19 -33.41
N LEU A 218 30.87 -4.14 -32.20
CA LEU A 218 30.14 -5.27 -31.62
C LEU A 218 28.90 -5.63 -32.45
N VAL A 219 28.13 -4.63 -32.90
CA VAL A 219 26.96 -4.86 -33.77
C VAL A 219 27.39 -5.41 -35.13
N ALA A 220 28.46 -4.87 -35.71
CA ALA A 220 29.01 -5.41 -36.96
C ALA A 220 29.43 -6.89 -36.81
N LEU A 221 30.03 -7.26 -35.68
CA LEU A 221 30.39 -8.66 -35.40
C LEU A 221 29.20 -9.58 -35.17
N GLN A 222 28.17 -9.09 -34.48
CA GLN A 222 26.94 -9.85 -34.26
C GLN A 222 26.20 -10.10 -35.58
N ARG A 223 26.17 -9.11 -36.47
CA ARG A 223 25.43 -9.17 -37.75
C ARG A 223 26.21 -9.86 -38.87
N PHE A 224 27.53 -9.66 -38.95
CA PHE A 224 28.38 -10.14 -40.04
C PHE A 224 29.54 -11.03 -39.57
N PRO A 225 29.28 -12.12 -38.84
CA PRO A 225 30.33 -12.98 -38.27
C PRO A 225 31.19 -13.68 -39.34
N GLN A 226 30.63 -13.93 -40.53
CA GLN A 226 31.35 -14.58 -41.64
C GLN A 226 32.32 -13.64 -42.37
N THR A 227 32.03 -12.34 -42.39
CA THR A 227 32.85 -11.32 -43.04
C THR A 227 34.00 -10.89 -42.13
N LEU A 228 33.74 -10.71 -40.83
CA LEU A 228 34.71 -10.27 -39.82
C LEU A 228 35.43 -11.46 -39.13
N LYS A 229 36.06 -12.32 -39.94
CA LYS A 229 36.83 -13.47 -39.41
C LYS A 229 38.02 -13.04 -38.53
N PRO A 230 38.55 -13.92 -37.66
CA PRO A 230 39.70 -13.64 -36.79
C PRO A 230 40.94 -13.10 -37.53
N LYS A 231 41.16 -13.50 -38.79
CA LYS A 231 42.25 -12.98 -39.63
C LYS A 231 42.06 -11.50 -40.00
N LYS A 232 40.82 -11.06 -40.28
CA LYS A 232 40.49 -9.66 -40.56
C LYS A 232 40.49 -8.83 -39.28
N LEU A 233 40.01 -9.38 -38.16
CA LEU A 233 40.12 -8.73 -36.84
C LEU A 233 41.58 -8.51 -36.44
N LYS A 234 42.46 -9.49 -36.68
CA LYS A 234 43.91 -9.33 -36.42
C LYS A 234 44.53 -8.21 -37.26
N LYS A 235 44.02 -7.98 -38.48
CA LYS A 235 44.48 -6.87 -39.32
C LYS A 235 43.95 -5.51 -38.85
N LEU A 236 42.72 -5.44 -38.34
CA LEU A 236 42.06 -4.20 -37.90
C LEU A 236 42.48 -3.77 -36.49
N LEU A 237 42.48 -4.69 -35.53
CA LEU A 237 42.66 -4.41 -34.09
C LEU A 237 44.00 -4.93 -33.55
N GLY A 238 44.81 -5.59 -34.39
CA GLY A 238 46.04 -6.25 -33.97
C GLY A 238 45.84 -7.59 -33.23
N SER A 239 44.59 -8.00 -33.00
CA SER A 239 44.22 -9.18 -32.21
C SER A 239 43.11 -10.00 -32.87
N SER A 240 43.11 -11.32 -32.65
CA SER A 240 42.14 -12.25 -33.27
C SER A 240 40.78 -12.30 -32.57
N THR A 241 40.71 -11.86 -31.32
CA THR A 241 39.51 -11.77 -30.48
C THR A 241 39.43 -10.38 -29.86
N ILE A 242 38.23 -9.91 -29.52
CA ILE A 242 38.10 -8.61 -28.86
C ILE A 242 38.55 -8.73 -27.40
N ILE A 243 38.12 -9.78 -26.72
CA ILE A 243 38.38 -9.97 -25.29
C ILE A 243 39.64 -10.83 -25.13
N ASN A 244 40.75 -10.17 -24.84
CA ASN A 244 42.06 -10.79 -24.56
C ASN A 244 42.86 -9.92 -23.58
N ALA A 245 43.93 -10.47 -23.02
CA ALA A 245 44.71 -9.79 -21.98
C ALA A 245 45.24 -8.41 -22.43
N ASP A 246 45.59 -8.23 -23.70
CA ASP A 246 46.13 -6.98 -24.25
C ASP A 246 45.06 -5.89 -24.43
N ASN A 247 43.83 -6.28 -24.75
CA ASN A 247 42.72 -5.35 -24.99
C ASN A 247 41.92 -5.04 -23.72
N ILE A 248 41.97 -5.87 -22.68
CA ILE A 248 41.23 -5.68 -21.43
C ILE A 248 41.42 -4.28 -20.83
N PRO A 249 42.64 -3.73 -20.68
CA PRO A 249 42.83 -2.38 -20.15
C PRO A 249 42.08 -1.31 -20.97
N LYS A 250 42.06 -1.44 -22.30
CA LYS A 250 41.35 -0.52 -23.18
C LYS A 250 39.83 -0.66 -23.05
N ILE A 251 39.33 -1.90 -22.95
CA ILE A 251 37.91 -2.19 -22.72
C ILE A 251 37.47 -1.58 -21.38
N THR A 252 38.26 -1.75 -20.31
CA THR A 252 37.98 -1.17 -19.00
C THR A 252 37.83 0.34 -19.06
N GLU A 253 38.73 1.06 -19.75
CA GLU A 253 38.62 2.52 -19.90
C GLU A 253 37.38 2.95 -20.70
N VAL A 254 37.01 2.19 -21.73
CA VAL A 254 35.76 2.40 -22.47
C VAL A 254 34.53 2.18 -21.57
N LEU A 255 34.52 1.12 -20.76
CA LEU A 255 33.44 0.82 -19.81
C LEU A 255 33.33 1.93 -18.75
N LYS A 256 34.45 2.44 -18.23
CA LYS A 256 34.44 3.59 -17.31
C LYS A 256 33.83 4.81 -17.98
N THR A 257 34.22 5.11 -19.22
CA THR A 257 33.67 6.24 -19.98
C THR A 257 32.15 6.09 -20.17
N ALA A 258 31.70 4.88 -20.53
CA ALA A 258 30.27 4.56 -20.68
C ALA A 258 29.51 4.76 -19.36
N ALA A 259 30.04 4.27 -18.23
CA ALA A 259 29.41 4.42 -16.92
C ALA A 259 29.20 5.88 -16.52
N HIS A 260 30.19 6.74 -16.80
CA HIS A 260 30.09 8.17 -16.50
C HIS A 260 29.11 8.90 -17.42
N ALA A 261 28.99 8.49 -18.68
CA ALA A 261 28.04 9.06 -19.63
C ALA A 261 26.58 8.85 -19.19
N VAL A 262 26.24 7.65 -18.69
CA VAL A 262 24.86 7.29 -18.29
C VAL A 262 24.54 7.51 -16.80
N LYS A 263 25.39 8.24 -16.07
CA LYS A 263 25.23 8.48 -14.62
C LYS A 263 23.84 9.02 -14.23
N LYS A 264 23.25 9.87 -15.07
CA LYS A 264 21.93 10.48 -14.82
C LYS A 264 20.77 9.60 -15.29
N GLU A 265 20.97 8.87 -16.38
CA GLU A 265 19.96 8.05 -17.06
C GLU A 265 19.68 6.75 -16.30
N ARG A 266 20.66 6.27 -15.51
CA ARG A 266 20.51 5.06 -14.66
C ARG A 266 20.12 3.81 -15.45
N ILE A 267 20.63 3.69 -16.68
CA ILE A 267 20.43 2.54 -17.58
C ILE A 267 21.73 1.76 -17.75
N LEU A 268 21.62 0.48 -18.15
CA LEU A 268 22.77 -0.32 -18.59
C LEU A 268 23.03 -0.03 -20.08
N PRO A 269 24.22 0.49 -20.46
CA PRO A 269 24.54 0.73 -21.87
C PRO A 269 24.63 -0.58 -22.67
N ALA A 270 24.13 -0.58 -23.92
CA ALA A 270 24.14 -1.76 -24.80
C ALA A 270 25.54 -2.38 -24.97
N VAL A 271 26.57 -1.54 -25.06
CA VAL A 271 27.98 -1.97 -25.21
C VAL A 271 28.43 -2.92 -24.10
N VAL A 272 27.95 -2.72 -22.87
CA VAL A 272 28.34 -3.56 -21.73
C VAL A 272 27.68 -4.93 -21.83
N LEU A 273 26.40 -4.96 -22.17
CA LEU A 273 25.64 -6.19 -22.34
C LEU A 273 26.13 -7.00 -23.56
N ASP A 274 26.47 -6.33 -24.66
CA ASP A 274 26.98 -6.96 -25.86
C ASP A 274 28.40 -7.51 -25.66
N LEU A 275 29.25 -6.84 -24.86
CA LEU A 275 30.54 -7.39 -24.43
C LEU A 275 30.37 -8.63 -23.56
N LEU A 276 29.40 -8.64 -22.64
CA LEU A 276 29.09 -9.82 -21.85
C LEU A 276 28.66 -11.00 -22.76
N LYS A 277 27.73 -10.76 -23.68
CA LYS A 277 27.29 -11.77 -24.66
C LYS A 277 28.44 -12.27 -25.54
N LEU A 278 29.35 -11.38 -25.93
CA LEU A 278 30.54 -11.75 -26.70
C LEU A 278 31.49 -12.62 -25.86
N SER A 279 31.72 -12.26 -24.59
CA SER A 279 32.59 -13.03 -23.69
C SER A 279 32.13 -14.46 -23.49
N LEU A 280 30.80 -14.68 -23.49
CA LEU A 280 30.21 -16.02 -23.40
C LEU A 280 30.35 -16.81 -24.71
N LYS A 281 30.37 -16.12 -25.87
CA LYS A 281 30.60 -16.75 -27.18
C LYS A 281 32.07 -17.08 -27.44
N GLU A 282 32.99 -16.26 -26.94
CA GLU A 282 34.44 -16.42 -27.10
C GLU A 282 35.08 -17.30 -25.99
N ASP A 283 34.27 -17.85 -25.07
CA ASP A 283 34.73 -18.59 -23.88
C ASP A 283 35.76 -17.81 -23.03
N SER A 284 35.58 -16.49 -22.98
CA SER A 284 36.48 -15.54 -22.32
C SER A 284 35.78 -14.83 -21.15
N PHE A 285 34.71 -15.42 -20.63
CA PHE A 285 33.88 -14.83 -19.57
C PHE A 285 34.67 -14.55 -18.30
N GLU A 286 35.47 -15.51 -17.81
CA GLU A 286 36.28 -15.32 -16.61
C GLU A 286 37.27 -14.17 -16.76
N LEU A 287 37.91 -14.05 -17.92
CA LEU A 287 38.83 -12.95 -18.21
C LEU A 287 38.10 -11.60 -18.19
N PHE A 288 36.94 -11.51 -18.84
CA PHE A 288 36.13 -10.30 -18.85
C PHE A 288 35.62 -9.93 -17.45
N TRP A 289 35.00 -10.87 -16.75
CA TRP A 289 34.39 -10.63 -15.43
C TRP A 289 35.45 -10.27 -14.39
N ASN A 290 36.52 -11.07 -14.28
CA ASN A 290 37.54 -10.86 -13.26
C ASN A 290 38.44 -9.67 -13.59
N LYS A 291 38.86 -9.49 -14.85
CA LYS A 291 39.82 -8.43 -15.20
C LYS A 291 39.19 -7.10 -15.56
N ALA A 292 38.10 -7.08 -16.32
CA ALA A 292 37.46 -5.81 -16.72
C ALA A 292 36.51 -5.29 -15.64
N ILE A 293 35.65 -6.16 -15.09
CA ILE A 293 34.62 -5.73 -14.12
C ILE A 293 35.20 -5.65 -12.71
N THR A 294 35.72 -6.75 -12.18
CA THR A 294 36.21 -6.79 -10.80
C THR A 294 37.51 -6.00 -10.62
N ASP A 295 38.57 -6.35 -11.33
CA ASP A 295 39.88 -5.68 -11.21
C ASP A 295 39.92 -4.26 -11.81
N GLY A 296 38.97 -3.92 -12.68
CA GLY A 296 38.97 -2.67 -13.45
C GLY A 296 37.91 -1.66 -13.00
N MET A 297 36.64 -2.05 -13.01
CA MET A 297 35.51 -1.15 -12.73
C MET A 297 35.26 -0.95 -11.24
N LEU A 298 35.41 -2.01 -10.42
CA LEU A 298 35.14 -1.97 -8.97
C LEU A 298 36.28 -1.37 -8.13
N LYS A 299 37.50 -1.25 -8.67
CA LYS A 299 38.61 -0.58 -7.97
C LYS A 299 38.47 0.95 -7.90
N GLU A 300 37.59 1.54 -8.71
CA GLU A 300 37.29 2.97 -8.66
C GLU A 300 36.54 3.36 -7.38
N GLN A 301 36.43 4.65 -7.09
CA GLN A 301 35.58 5.09 -5.98
C GLN A 301 34.10 4.70 -6.23
N PRO A 302 33.34 4.30 -5.18
CA PRO A 302 31.94 3.94 -5.32
C PRO A 302 31.13 5.03 -6.05
N GLY A 303 30.45 4.64 -7.13
CA GLY A 303 29.84 5.61 -8.03
C GLY A 303 29.26 4.98 -9.30
N PRO A 304 29.31 5.67 -10.46
CA PRO A 304 28.70 5.21 -11.70
C PRO A 304 29.20 3.84 -12.16
N THR A 305 30.49 3.54 -11.98
CA THR A 305 31.09 2.25 -12.37
C THR A 305 30.50 1.09 -11.58
N HIS A 306 30.36 1.25 -10.26
CA HIS A 306 29.75 0.25 -9.38
C HIS A 306 28.29 0.01 -9.72
N TYR A 307 27.51 1.09 -9.89
CA TYR A 307 26.09 0.96 -10.24
C TYR A 307 25.90 0.25 -11.59
N MET A 308 26.79 0.48 -12.55
CA MET A 308 26.77 -0.24 -13.82
C MET A 308 27.13 -1.71 -13.65
N SER A 309 28.14 -2.04 -12.84
CA SER A 309 28.49 -3.44 -12.52
C SER A 309 27.34 -4.18 -11.83
N PHE A 310 26.59 -3.53 -10.95
CA PHE A 310 25.42 -4.13 -10.30
C PHE A 310 24.25 -4.35 -11.27
N ARG A 311 24.00 -3.43 -12.21
CA ARG A 311 23.02 -3.65 -13.28
C ARG A 311 23.44 -4.78 -14.22
N LEU A 312 24.73 -4.86 -14.51
CA LEU A 312 25.30 -5.94 -15.29
C LEU A 312 25.12 -7.29 -14.58
N LEU A 313 25.30 -7.35 -13.26
CA LEU A 313 25.00 -8.54 -12.45
C LEU A 313 23.56 -9.01 -12.65
N GLY A 314 22.58 -8.10 -12.50
CA GLY A 314 21.16 -8.44 -12.71
C GLY A 314 20.83 -8.88 -14.14
N SER A 315 21.38 -8.18 -15.14
CA SER A 315 21.17 -8.51 -16.57
C SER A 315 21.92 -9.77 -17.02
N ALA A 316 22.95 -10.20 -16.28
CA ALA A 316 23.72 -11.40 -16.58
C ALA A 316 23.01 -12.70 -16.17
N LEU A 317 22.15 -12.66 -15.14
CA LEU A 317 21.47 -13.84 -14.58
C LEU A 317 20.88 -14.80 -15.64
N PRO A 318 20.08 -14.35 -16.64
CA PRO A 318 19.51 -15.25 -17.64
C PRO A 318 20.53 -15.82 -18.65
N LEU A 319 21.73 -15.22 -18.77
CA LEU A 319 22.72 -15.56 -19.79
C LEU A 319 23.76 -16.58 -19.30
N LEU A 320 23.93 -16.72 -17.99
CA LEU A 320 25.00 -17.52 -17.41
C LEU A 320 24.63 -19.01 -17.27
N SER A 321 25.65 -19.87 -17.31
CA SER A 321 25.54 -21.27 -16.89
C SER A 321 25.47 -21.40 -15.37
N THR A 322 25.05 -22.55 -14.85
CA THR A 322 24.91 -22.80 -13.41
C THR A 322 26.23 -22.62 -12.65
N ALA A 323 27.36 -23.07 -13.22
CA ALA A 323 28.69 -22.85 -12.63
C ALA A 323 29.05 -21.36 -12.58
N GLN A 324 28.85 -20.64 -13.69
CA GLN A 324 29.13 -19.20 -13.76
C GLN A 324 28.23 -18.39 -12.82
N LEU A 325 26.95 -18.77 -12.65
CA LEU A 325 26.05 -18.14 -11.68
C LEU A 325 26.60 -18.26 -10.26
N LYS A 326 27.06 -19.46 -9.89
CA LYS A 326 27.67 -19.71 -8.58
C LYS A 326 28.90 -18.85 -8.34
N ASP A 327 29.79 -18.74 -9.33
CA ASP A 327 31.01 -17.93 -9.22
C ASP A 327 30.69 -16.42 -9.13
N VAL A 328 29.74 -15.95 -9.94
CA VAL A 328 29.34 -14.53 -9.96
C VAL A 328 28.62 -14.12 -8.68
N LEU A 329 27.71 -14.96 -8.20
CA LEU A 329 26.94 -14.70 -6.98
C LEU A 329 27.75 -14.89 -5.70
N SER A 330 28.90 -15.57 -5.77
CA SER A 330 29.88 -15.63 -4.68
C SER A 330 31.07 -14.68 -4.84
N GLY A 331 31.04 -13.85 -5.89
CA GLY A 331 32.13 -12.95 -6.24
C GLY A 331 32.07 -11.56 -5.59
N GLU A 332 33.09 -10.77 -5.88
CA GLU A 332 33.30 -9.42 -5.35
C GLU A 332 32.20 -8.41 -5.77
N VAL A 333 31.60 -8.59 -6.96
CA VAL A 333 30.48 -7.75 -7.43
C VAL A 333 29.27 -7.87 -6.50
N MET A 334 28.97 -9.10 -6.06
CA MET A 334 27.86 -9.37 -5.14
C MET A 334 28.12 -8.78 -3.74
N MET A 335 29.35 -8.89 -3.25
CA MET A 335 29.77 -8.28 -1.98
C MET A 335 29.61 -6.75 -2.00
N ASN A 336 30.11 -6.10 -3.05
CA ASN A 336 29.97 -4.64 -3.22
C ASN A 336 28.50 -4.20 -3.39
N TYR A 337 27.68 -5.01 -4.05
CA TYR A 337 26.23 -4.79 -4.13
C TYR A 337 25.61 -4.82 -2.73
N GLY A 338 25.97 -5.81 -1.90
CA GLY A 338 25.54 -5.89 -0.51
C GLY A 338 25.94 -4.68 0.32
N GLU A 339 27.19 -4.23 0.23
CA GLU A 339 27.66 -2.99 0.87
C GLU A 339 26.82 -1.77 0.47
N HIS A 340 26.51 -1.68 -0.83
CA HIS A 340 25.65 -0.62 -1.33
C HIS A 340 24.24 -0.70 -0.72
N VAL A 341 23.58 -1.86 -0.73
CA VAL A 341 22.22 -2.00 -0.20
C VAL A 341 22.15 -1.66 1.28
N VAL A 342 23.09 -2.14 2.09
CA VAL A 342 23.16 -1.84 3.53
C VAL A 342 23.39 -0.34 3.76
N SER A 343 24.27 0.29 2.97
CA SER A 343 24.60 1.70 3.14
C SER A 343 23.60 2.67 2.49
N ALA A 344 22.76 2.21 1.55
CA ALA A 344 21.76 2.99 0.83
C ALA A 344 20.40 3.08 1.56
N GLN A 345 20.28 2.52 2.78
CA GLN A 345 19.06 2.60 3.58
C GLN A 345 18.69 4.04 4.03
N LYS A 346 19.62 5.01 3.90
CA LYS A 346 19.38 6.42 4.20
C LYS A 346 18.43 7.08 3.16
N PRO A 347 17.50 7.97 3.56
CA PRO A 347 16.50 8.57 2.67
C PRO A 347 17.06 9.22 1.40
N ASP A 348 18.26 9.80 1.47
CA ASP A 348 18.85 10.60 0.38
C ASP A 348 19.71 9.80 -0.62
N ARG A 349 19.86 8.49 -0.42
CA ARG A 349 20.71 7.65 -1.26
C ARG A 349 19.88 6.92 -2.32
N PHE A 350 20.40 6.88 -3.55
CA PHE A 350 19.83 6.05 -4.61
C PHE A 350 19.83 4.57 -4.17
N LYS A 351 18.66 3.92 -4.26
CA LYS A 351 18.46 2.53 -3.83
C LYS A 351 18.40 1.63 -5.05
N LEU A 352 19.40 0.77 -5.22
CA LEU A 352 19.41 -0.22 -6.30
C LEU A 352 18.63 -1.50 -5.94
N ALA A 353 18.35 -1.76 -4.67
CA ALA A 353 17.64 -2.99 -4.25
C ALA A 353 16.30 -3.21 -4.99
N PRO A 354 15.41 -2.19 -5.15
CA PRO A 354 14.18 -2.38 -5.92
C PRO A 354 14.42 -2.68 -7.41
N GLU A 355 15.50 -2.16 -8.00
CA GLU A 355 15.86 -2.44 -9.39
C GLU A 355 16.37 -3.89 -9.53
N MET A 356 17.16 -4.36 -8.57
CA MET A 356 17.61 -5.74 -8.51
C MET A 356 16.47 -6.73 -8.28
N ASP A 357 15.48 -6.38 -7.45
CA ASP A 357 14.29 -7.19 -7.25
C ASP A 357 13.55 -7.44 -8.57
N VAL A 358 13.49 -6.44 -9.46
CA VAL A 358 12.92 -6.59 -10.81
C VAL A 358 13.75 -7.57 -11.64
N PHE A 359 15.08 -7.40 -11.70
CA PHE A 359 15.95 -8.33 -12.45
C PHE A 359 15.82 -9.78 -11.97
N VAL A 360 15.78 -10.01 -10.66
CA VAL A 360 15.60 -11.36 -10.10
C VAL A 360 14.20 -11.88 -10.39
N SER A 361 13.16 -11.05 -10.27
CA SER A 361 11.78 -11.44 -10.59
C SER A 361 11.63 -11.86 -12.05
N ASP A 362 12.11 -11.02 -12.98
CA ASP A 362 12.06 -11.28 -14.43
C ASP A 362 12.83 -12.54 -14.80
N PHE A 363 14.00 -12.76 -14.17
CA PHE A 363 14.78 -13.99 -14.33
C PHE A 363 14.01 -15.22 -13.87
N LEU A 364 13.45 -15.21 -12.64
CA LEU A 364 12.74 -16.37 -12.10
C LEU A 364 11.46 -16.67 -12.91
N GLU A 365 10.74 -15.64 -13.35
CA GLU A 365 9.56 -15.80 -14.19
C GLU A 365 9.88 -16.37 -15.58
N GLY A 366 11.00 -15.94 -16.19
CA GLY A 366 11.44 -16.41 -17.50
C GLY A 366 12.22 -17.74 -17.49
N CYS A 367 12.75 -18.18 -16.34
CA CYS A 367 13.61 -19.36 -16.23
C CYS A 367 12.81 -20.64 -15.95
N GLN A 368 12.97 -21.65 -16.80
CA GLN A 368 12.37 -22.98 -16.62
C GLN A 368 13.30 -23.97 -15.88
N ASP A 369 14.58 -23.63 -15.73
CA ASP A 369 15.59 -24.47 -15.12
C ASP A 369 15.59 -24.31 -13.59
N SER A 370 15.19 -25.36 -12.88
CA SER A 370 15.06 -25.33 -11.42
C SER A 370 16.40 -25.19 -10.69
N ASP A 371 17.49 -25.71 -11.25
CA ASP A 371 18.82 -25.62 -10.63
C ASP A 371 19.35 -24.19 -10.71
N LYS A 372 19.14 -23.51 -11.84
CA LYS A 372 19.49 -22.10 -11.98
C LYS A 372 18.65 -21.19 -11.08
N GLN A 373 17.34 -21.46 -10.97
CA GLN A 373 16.48 -20.73 -10.03
C GLN A 373 16.99 -20.90 -8.59
N LEU A 374 17.36 -22.11 -8.20
CA LEU A 374 17.90 -22.42 -6.87
C LEU A 374 19.22 -21.67 -6.60
N GLU A 375 20.18 -21.71 -7.52
CA GLU A 375 21.47 -21.02 -7.37
C GLU A 375 21.30 -19.51 -7.19
N VAL A 376 20.39 -18.87 -7.95
CA VAL A 376 20.10 -17.44 -7.78
C VAL A 376 19.49 -17.16 -6.42
N MET A 377 18.49 -17.95 -6.00
CA MET A 377 17.85 -17.77 -4.69
C MET A 377 18.83 -17.95 -3.52
N VAL A 378 19.69 -18.97 -3.60
CA VAL A 378 20.73 -19.25 -2.60
C VAL A 378 21.79 -18.16 -2.60
N GLY A 379 22.28 -17.72 -3.76
CA GLY A 379 23.29 -16.68 -3.88
C GLY A 379 22.85 -15.36 -3.23
N PHE A 380 21.64 -14.89 -3.53
CA PHE A 380 21.09 -13.67 -2.90
C PHE A 380 20.80 -13.86 -1.40
N SER A 381 20.36 -15.05 -0.98
CA SER A 381 20.10 -15.35 0.44
C SER A 381 21.40 -15.52 1.26
N SER A 382 22.51 -15.84 0.59
CA SER A 382 23.82 -16.04 1.22
C SER A 382 24.58 -14.74 1.50
N LEU A 383 24.13 -13.62 0.92
CA LEU A 383 24.71 -12.30 1.16
C LEU A 383 24.20 -11.72 2.47
N THR A 384 25.07 -11.65 3.48
CA THR A 384 24.71 -11.25 4.85
C THR A 384 25.44 -10.01 5.35
N ASN A 385 24.87 -9.37 6.35
CA ASN A 385 25.51 -8.34 7.17
C ASN A 385 25.34 -8.71 8.65
N ARG A 386 26.43 -9.15 9.28
CA ARG A 386 26.44 -9.68 10.66
C ARG A 386 25.45 -10.83 10.83
N GLY A 387 25.49 -11.78 9.90
CA GLY A 387 24.62 -12.96 9.87
C GLY A 387 23.18 -12.72 9.43
N TYR A 388 22.74 -11.47 9.21
CA TYR A 388 21.40 -11.20 8.67
C TYR A 388 21.45 -11.05 7.14
N PRO A 389 20.74 -11.85 6.35
CA PRO A 389 20.67 -11.69 4.89
C PRO A 389 20.19 -10.30 4.47
N VAL A 390 20.82 -9.75 3.43
CA VAL A 390 20.50 -8.40 2.91
C VAL A 390 19.12 -8.36 2.26
N VAL A 391 18.69 -9.49 1.69
CA VAL A 391 17.33 -9.67 1.15
C VAL A 391 16.28 -9.70 2.28
N PRO A 392 15.08 -9.14 2.05
CA PRO A 392 14.02 -9.14 3.06
C PRO A 392 13.50 -10.56 3.33
N SER A 393 13.04 -10.82 4.56
CA SER A 393 12.40 -12.13 4.89
C SER A 393 11.13 -12.38 4.06
N VAL A 394 10.37 -11.31 3.79
CA VAL A 394 9.23 -11.32 2.86
C VAL A 394 9.70 -10.78 1.51
N TRP A 395 10.06 -11.69 0.61
CA TRP A 395 10.56 -11.35 -0.73
C TRP A 395 9.63 -11.91 -1.80
N LYS A 396 9.01 -11.03 -2.59
CA LYS A 396 7.94 -11.38 -3.53
C LYS A 396 8.39 -12.32 -4.64
N VAL A 397 9.66 -12.27 -5.03
CA VAL A 397 10.22 -13.05 -6.16
C VAL A 397 10.02 -14.57 -6.02
N VAL A 398 9.85 -15.07 -4.78
CA VAL A 398 9.58 -16.49 -4.48
C VAL A 398 8.34 -17.03 -5.20
N GLN A 399 7.36 -16.18 -5.49
CA GLN A 399 6.13 -16.58 -6.17
C GLN A 399 6.40 -17.16 -7.58
N HIS A 400 7.55 -16.85 -8.17
CA HIS A 400 7.94 -17.33 -9.50
C HIS A 400 8.75 -18.64 -9.48
N LEU A 401 9.07 -19.19 -8.30
CA LEU A 401 9.82 -20.44 -8.19
C LEU A 401 8.99 -21.64 -8.65
N GLN A 402 9.64 -22.52 -9.42
CA GLN A 402 9.09 -23.83 -9.73
C GLN A 402 9.04 -24.71 -8.45
N PRO A 403 8.10 -25.66 -8.35
CA PRO A 403 7.96 -26.50 -7.15
C PRO A 403 9.25 -27.22 -6.74
N ALA A 404 10.03 -27.73 -7.71
CA ALA A 404 11.31 -28.39 -7.45
C ALA A 404 12.38 -27.42 -6.89
N ALA A 405 12.51 -26.23 -7.49
CA ALA A 405 13.42 -25.19 -7.01
C ALA A 405 13.00 -24.67 -5.61
N LEU A 406 11.70 -24.53 -5.37
CA LEU A 406 11.16 -24.13 -4.08
C LEU A 406 11.50 -25.17 -2.99
N GLN A 407 11.34 -26.45 -3.30
CA GLN A 407 11.70 -27.52 -2.37
C GLN A 407 13.20 -27.53 -2.05
N GLY A 408 14.06 -27.45 -3.09
CA GLY A 408 15.50 -27.35 -2.90
C GLY A 408 15.91 -26.11 -2.08
N TYR A 409 15.22 -24.99 -2.26
CA TYR A 409 15.47 -23.77 -1.49
C TYR A 409 15.05 -23.91 -0.02
N VAL A 410 13.92 -24.54 0.25
CA VAL A 410 13.47 -24.84 1.63
C VAL A 410 14.43 -25.83 2.30
N GLU A 411 14.90 -26.84 1.59
CA GLU A 411 15.92 -27.77 2.11
C GLU A 411 17.22 -27.06 2.47
N TRP A 412 17.69 -26.15 1.60
CA TRP A 412 18.85 -25.31 1.91
C TRP A 412 18.62 -24.42 3.14
N LEU A 413 17.45 -23.79 3.27
CA LEU A 413 17.11 -22.98 4.45
C LEU A 413 17.13 -23.80 5.74
N LYS A 414 16.59 -25.03 5.72
CA LYS A 414 16.63 -25.95 6.86
C LYS A 414 18.06 -26.37 7.20
N ASP A 415 18.89 -26.69 6.20
CA ASP A 415 20.29 -27.07 6.42
C ASP A 415 21.09 -25.94 7.06
N ILE A 416 20.98 -24.71 6.54
CA ILE A 416 21.65 -23.53 7.11
C ILE A 416 21.14 -23.20 8.52
N PHE A 417 19.86 -23.44 8.82
CA PHE A 417 19.33 -23.27 10.18
C PHE A 417 19.97 -24.25 11.16
N LEU A 418 20.09 -25.52 10.76
CA LEU A 418 20.65 -26.61 11.55
C LEU A 418 22.16 -26.47 11.72
N GLN A 419 22.84 -26.08 10.65
CA GLN A 419 24.27 -25.86 10.55
C GLN A 419 24.56 -24.46 9.99
N PRO A 420 24.63 -23.43 10.87
CA PRO A 420 24.98 -22.07 10.47
C PRO A 420 26.43 -22.00 9.98
N GLN A 421 26.67 -22.30 8.70
CA GLN A 421 27.99 -22.30 8.06
C GLN A 421 28.39 -20.86 7.69
N LEU A 422 28.55 -20.00 8.71
CA LEU A 422 28.83 -18.56 8.52
C LEU A 422 30.04 -18.28 7.61
N ASP A 423 31.05 -19.16 7.63
CA ASP A 423 32.26 -19.03 6.80
C ASP A 423 31.99 -19.25 5.30
N LYS A 424 30.88 -19.89 4.93
CA LYS A 424 30.46 -20.07 3.53
C LYS A 424 29.51 -18.98 3.05
N LEU A 425 28.99 -18.15 3.96
CA LEU A 425 28.13 -17.02 3.63
C LEU A 425 28.99 -15.81 3.25
N LEU A 426 28.43 -14.96 2.40
CA LEU A 426 29.08 -13.74 1.93
C LEU A 426 28.80 -12.62 2.93
N ASP A 427 29.59 -12.56 4.01
CA ASP A 427 29.37 -11.59 5.08
C ASP A 427 30.14 -10.29 4.88
N ILE A 428 29.39 -9.21 4.68
CA ILE A 428 29.90 -7.87 4.35
C ILE A 428 30.65 -7.23 5.53
N SER A 429 30.35 -7.61 6.77
CA SER A 429 30.97 -7.05 7.99
C SER A 429 32.48 -7.30 8.07
N THR A 430 32.98 -8.30 7.33
CA THR A 430 34.36 -8.78 7.42
C THR A 430 35.37 -7.84 6.76
N HIS A 431 34.95 -6.94 5.85
CA HIS A 431 35.87 -6.06 5.12
C HIS A 431 36.32 -4.81 5.90
N LYS A 432 35.62 -4.39 6.96
CA LYS A 432 35.92 -3.12 7.68
C LYS A 432 36.40 -3.28 9.13
N LYS A 433 36.52 -4.50 9.66
CA LYS A 433 36.93 -4.76 11.05
C LYS A 433 37.88 -5.95 11.19
N LYS A 434 39.06 -5.88 10.55
CA LYS A 434 40.12 -6.86 10.84
C LYS A 434 40.88 -6.60 12.16
N ASP A 435 40.59 -5.50 12.86
CA ASP A 435 41.39 -5.05 14.03
C ASP A 435 40.69 -5.08 15.40
N SER A 436 39.51 -5.68 15.55
CA SER A 436 38.91 -5.89 16.88
C SER A 436 38.57 -7.35 17.09
N LYS A 437 39.29 -8.01 18.01
CA LYS A 437 39.03 -9.37 18.53
C LYS A 437 37.52 -9.57 18.77
N GLY A 438 36.82 -10.16 17.81
CA GLY A 438 35.40 -10.49 17.92
C GLY A 438 35.24 -11.73 18.78
N GLY A 439 34.73 -11.55 20.00
CA GLY A 439 34.46 -12.63 20.95
C GLY A 439 33.39 -13.62 20.47
N GLN A 440 33.24 -14.71 21.23
CA GLN A 440 32.24 -15.76 21.04
C GLN A 440 30.81 -15.18 20.91
N ASP A 441 30.51 -14.12 21.68
CA ASP A 441 29.22 -13.42 21.70
C ASP A 441 28.79 -12.83 20.34
N GLN A 442 29.73 -12.36 19.51
CA GLN A 442 29.39 -11.81 18.19
C GLN A 442 28.99 -12.91 17.19
N LYS A 443 29.56 -14.12 17.34
CA LYS A 443 29.17 -15.27 16.51
C LYS A 443 27.79 -15.77 16.91
N GLU A 444 27.49 -15.86 18.21
CA GLU A 444 26.17 -16.26 18.71
C GLU A 444 25.07 -15.30 18.26
N GLU A 445 25.29 -13.98 18.36
CA GLU A 445 24.34 -12.97 17.87
C GLU A 445 24.13 -13.03 16.34
N SER A 446 25.18 -13.33 15.57
CA SER A 446 25.09 -13.49 14.11
C SER A 446 24.28 -14.73 13.74
N VAL A 447 24.47 -15.84 14.46
CA VAL A 447 23.68 -17.07 14.30
C VAL A 447 22.22 -16.81 14.66
N PHE A 448 21.94 -16.11 15.76
CA PHE A 448 20.59 -15.72 16.15
C PHE A 448 19.89 -14.92 15.05
N ARG A 449 20.57 -13.90 14.49
CA ARG A 449 20.04 -13.06 13.39
C ARG A 449 19.73 -13.87 12.14
N LEU A 450 20.61 -14.80 11.78
CA LEU A 450 20.42 -15.70 10.64
C LEU A 450 19.18 -16.58 10.86
N ARG A 451 19.10 -17.26 12.00
CA ARG A 451 17.96 -18.12 12.35
C ARG A 451 16.65 -17.34 12.39
N LYS A 452 16.64 -16.13 12.96
CA LYS A 452 15.48 -15.24 12.94
C LYS A 452 15.01 -14.93 11.52
N TRP A 453 15.93 -14.62 10.60
CA TRP A 453 15.59 -14.38 9.21
C TRP A 453 15.05 -15.63 8.53
N ILE A 454 15.69 -16.80 8.73
CA ILE A 454 15.27 -18.08 8.12
C ILE A 454 13.87 -18.47 8.57
N VAL A 455 13.57 -18.40 9.86
CA VAL A 455 12.25 -18.76 10.39
C VAL A 455 11.17 -17.83 9.81
N SER A 456 11.45 -16.53 9.77
CA SER A 456 10.54 -15.55 9.15
C SER A 456 10.36 -15.80 7.64
N ARG A 457 11.42 -16.25 6.96
CA ARG A 457 11.44 -16.60 5.54
C ARG A 457 10.59 -17.84 5.26
N LEU A 458 10.77 -18.91 6.03
CA LEU A 458 9.96 -20.13 5.95
C LEU A 458 8.48 -19.83 6.20
N ALA A 459 8.16 -19.03 7.22
CA ALA A 459 6.79 -18.60 7.49
C ALA A 459 6.19 -17.81 6.30
N SER A 460 6.94 -16.84 5.78
CA SER A 460 6.51 -16.04 4.62
C SER A 460 6.27 -16.87 3.36
N ILE A 461 7.00 -17.97 3.14
CA ILE A 461 6.78 -18.88 2.01
C ILE A 461 5.40 -19.50 2.13
N ILE A 462 5.02 -19.98 3.33
CA ILE A 462 3.72 -20.63 3.58
C ILE A 462 2.56 -19.61 3.57
N ASP A 463 2.76 -18.40 4.08
CA ASP A 463 1.73 -17.35 4.12
C ASP A 463 1.38 -16.77 2.73
N ASN A 464 2.31 -16.83 1.77
CA ASN A 464 2.11 -16.22 0.46
C ASN A 464 1.26 -17.10 -0.47
N HIS A 465 -0.02 -16.74 -0.64
CA HIS A 465 -0.98 -17.46 -1.48
C HIS A 465 -0.60 -17.56 -2.98
N GLN A 466 0.32 -16.71 -3.47
CA GLN A 466 0.77 -16.72 -4.87
C GLN A 466 1.83 -17.79 -5.14
N VAL A 467 2.48 -18.32 -4.11
CA VAL A 467 3.51 -19.36 -4.27
C VAL A 467 2.83 -20.71 -4.50
N LYS A 468 3.18 -21.40 -5.58
CA LYS A 468 2.70 -22.76 -5.87
C LYS A 468 3.34 -23.75 -4.88
N LYS A 469 2.57 -24.20 -3.90
CA LYS A 469 3.03 -25.06 -2.81
C LYS A 469 2.35 -26.42 -2.87
N GLN A 470 3.13 -27.47 -2.67
CA GLN A 470 2.62 -28.83 -2.46
C GLN A 470 2.30 -29.03 -0.98
N GLU A 471 1.33 -29.91 -0.68
CA GLU A 471 0.91 -30.16 0.70
C GLU A 471 2.05 -30.72 1.57
N ASP A 472 2.88 -31.58 0.98
CA ASP A 472 4.05 -32.18 1.63
C ASP A 472 5.04 -31.11 2.12
N LEU A 473 5.29 -30.07 1.30
CA LEU A 473 6.17 -28.96 1.65
C LEU A 473 5.61 -28.14 2.81
N ILE A 474 4.29 -27.89 2.82
CA ILE A 474 3.62 -27.16 3.90
C ILE A 474 3.75 -27.94 5.22
N MET A 475 3.49 -29.24 5.19
CA MET A 475 3.65 -30.10 6.37
C MET A 475 5.10 -30.18 6.83
N ASP A 476 6.05 -30.32 5.91
CA ASP A 476 7.49 -30.40 6.21
C ASP A 476 7.98 -29.13 6.93
N VAL A 477 7.65 -27.94 6.42
CA VAL A 477 7.99 -26.67 7.08
C VAL A 477 7.31 -26.55 8.45
N ALA A 478 6.03 -26.88 8.56
CA ALA A 478 5.30 -26.79 9.83
C ALA A 478 5.84 -27.76 10.89
N ARG A 479 6.18 -29.00 10.51
CA ARG A 479 6.81 -30.00 11.40
C ARG A 479 8.20 -29.57 11.83
N PHE A 480 9.01 -29.04 10.91
CA PHE A 480 10.34 -28.53 11.21
C PHE A 480 10.31 -27.40 12.24
N VAL A 481 9.46 -26.38 12.02
CA VAL A 481 9.33 -25.25 12.95
C VAL A 481 8.76 -25.72 14.30
N PHE A 482 7.76 -26.62 14.31
CA PHE A 482 7.20 -27.19 15.53
C PHE A 482 8.24 -27.98 16.35
N PHE A 483 8.98 -28.88 15.69
CA PHE A 483 9.98 -29.72 16.36
C PHE A 483 11.05 -28.86 17.01
N HIS A 484 11.62 -27.88 16.30
CA HIS A 484 12.65 -27.01 16.88
C HIS A 484 12.12 -25.97 17.88
N ALA A 485 10.82 -25.69 17.89
CA ALA A 485 10.18 -24.82 18.88
C ALA A 485 10.06 -25.51 20.25
N PHE A 486 9.62 -26.78 20.29
CA PHE A 486 9.22 -27.45 21.53
C PHE A 486 10.05 -28.70 21.89
N PHE A 487 10.86 -29.19 20.96
CA PHE A 487 11.59 -30.45 21.10
C PHE A 487 13.07 -30.32 20.71
N SER A 488 13.85 -31.34 21.07
CA SER A 488 15.26 -31.48 20.71
C SER A 488 15.62 -32.96 20.51
N ALA A 489 16.49 -33.24 19.55
CA ALA A 489 16.87 -34.62 19.21
C ALA A 489 17.86 -35.22 20.23
N LYS A 490 17.59 -36.43 20.73
CA LYS A 490 18.52 -37.24 21.55
C LYS A 490 19.22 -38.32 20.72
N LYS A 491 18.44 -39.14 20.01
CA LYS A 491 18.91 -40.25 19.16
C LYS A 491 18.20 -40.19 17.81
N ALA A 492 18.95 -40.42 16.73
CA ALA A 492 18.37 -40.47 15.39
C ALA A 492 17.31 -41.59 15.30
N SER A 493 16.21 -41.29 14.63
CA SER A 493 15.13 -42.23 14.29
C SER A 493 14.84 -42.12 12.80
N ALA A 494 14.49 -43.25 12.16
CA ALA A 494 14.05 -43.25 10.76
C ALA A 494 12.66 -42.61 10.59
N ASP A 495 11.84 -42.68 11.64
CA ASP A 495 10.44 -42.23 11.65
C ASP A 495 10.29 -40.71 11.85
N ILE A 496 11.34 -40.03 12.33
CA ILE A 496 11.33 -38.58 12.62
C ILE A 496 12.48 -37.92 11.86
N SER A 497 12.16 -37.27 10.73
CA SER A 497 13.12 -36.59 9.85
C SER A 497 14.02 -35.62 10.59
N GLU A 498 13.47 -34.87 11.54
CA GLU A 498 14.14 -33.80 12.27
C GLU A 498 15.22 -34.32 13.25
N THR A 499 15.23 -35.62 13.55
CA THR A 499 16.24 -36.24 14.41
C THR A 499 17.48 -36.73 13.65
N LYS A 500 17.46 -36.72 12.32
CA LYS A 500 18.55 -37.23 11.47
C LYS A 500 19.80 -36.33 11.51
N THR A 501 19.60 -35.01 11.60
CA THR A 501 20.68 -34.02 11.58
C THR A 501 20.77 -33.33 12.94
N LYS A 502 21.96 -33.36 13.56
CA LYS A 502 22.20 -32.66 14.84
C LYS A 502 22.47 -31.18 14.62
N LEU A 503 21.95 -30.34 15.51
CA LEU A 503 22.25 -28.91 15.58
C LEU A 503 23.75 -28.71 15.88
N SER A 504 24.45 -27.94 15.05
CA SER A 504 25.86 -27.61 15.32
C SER A 504 26.01 -26.57 16.44
N VAL A 505 25.08 -25.62 16.51
CA VAL A 505 24.96 -24.62 17.57
C VAL A 505 23.63 -24.85 18.30
N PRO A 506 23.60 -25.01 19.64
CA PRO A 506 22.36 -25.15 20.39
C PRO A 506 21.37 -24.00 20.17
N LEU A 507 20.09 -24.23 20.44
CA LEU A 507 19.06 -23.19 20.41
C LEU A 507 19.00 -22.50 21.77
N ASP A 508 19.19 -21.19 21.78
CA ASP A 508 18.94 -20.32 22.92
C ASP A 508 17.44 -20.01 23.08
N ASP A 509 17.05 -19.56 24.26
CA ASP A 509 15.63 -19.35 24.57
C ASP A 509 15.01 -18.22 23.75
N LYS A 510 15.80 -17.23 23.30
CA LYS A 510 15.32 -16.19 22.38
C LYS A 510 14.95 -16.79 21.02
N THR A 511 15.79 -17.64 20.45
CA THR A 511 15.47 -18.34 19.18
C THR A 511 14.26 -19.24 19.34
N ARG A 512 14.15 -19.98 20.46
CA ARG A 512 12.97 -20.80 20.75
C ARG A 512 11.69 -19.97 20.83
N GLY A 513 11.71 -18.85 21.54
CA GLY A 513 10.57 -17.93 21.60
C GLY A 513 10.12 -17.43 20.21
N LEU A 514 11.07 -17.14 19.31
CA LEU A 514 10.77 -16.78 17.92
C LEU A 514 10.13 -17.93 17.13
N LEU A 515 10.63 -19.16 17.29
CA LEU A 515 10.07 -20.36 16.66
C LEU A 515 8.65 -20.63 17.14
N VAL A 516 8.41 -20.53 18.46
CA VAL A 516 7.06 -20.68 19.05
C VAL A 516 6.10 -19.68 18.43
N ASN A 517 6.45 -18.39 18.39
CA ASN A 517 5.57 -17.37 17.81
C ASN A 517 5.34 -17.59 16.31
N SER A 518 6.39 -17.97 15.57
CA SER A 518 6.30 -18.25 14.14
C SER A 518 5.45 -19.50 13.85
N PHE A 519 5.53 -20.52 14.70
CA PHE A 519 4.69 -21.72 14.59
C PHE A 519 3.21 -21.40 14.73
N PHE A 520 2.81 -20.62 15.73
CA PHE A 520 1.40 -20.25 15.89
C PHE A 520 0.91 -19.29 14.80
N GLY A 521 1.79 -18.46 14.25
CA GLY A 521 1.52 -17.70 13.03
C GLY A 521 1.25 -18.62 11.84
N LEU A 522 2.15 -19.58 11.59
CA LEU A 522 2.00 -20.61 10.55
C LEU A 522 0.71 -21.42 10.73
N LEU A 523 0.39 -21.85 11.95
CA LEU A 523 -0.82 -22.60 12.26
C LEU A 523 -2.08 -21.80 11.89
N LEU A 524 -2.07 -20.49 12.17
CA LEU A 524 -3.15 -19.59 11.78
C LEU A 524 -3.25 -19.46 10.25
N SER A 525 -2.13 -19.32 9.55
CA SER A 525 -2.11 -19.25 8.08
C SER A 525 -2.60 -20.54 7.43
N MET A 526 -2.16 -21.69 7.92
CA MET A 526 -2.64 -23.00 7.48
C MET A 526 -4.14 -23.16 7.69
N HIS A 527 -4.68 -22.64 8.80
CA HIS A 527 -6.12 -22.67 9.05
C HIS A 527 -6.93 -21.82 8.04
N HIS A 528 -6.36 -20.72 7.56
CA HIS A 528 -7.00 -19.83 6.59
C HIS A 528 -6.74 -20.22 5.13
N MET A 529 -5.93 -21.25 4.89
CA MET A 529 -5.55 -21.69 3.56
C MET A 529 -6.77 -22.30 2.83
N PRO A 530 -7.07 -21.84 1.60
CA PRO A 530 -8.10 -22.47 0.78
C PRO A 530 -7.61 -23.83 0.26
N LEU A 531 -8.54 -24.76 0.02
CA LEU A 531 -8.27 -25.95 -0.78
C LEU A 531 -7.78 -25.54 -2.17
N THR A 532 -6.67 -26.12 -2.61
CA THR A 532 -6.11 -25.92 -3.95
C THR A 532 -7.01 -26.65 -4.96
N GLU A 533 -8.00 -25.96 -5.53
CA GLU A 533 -8.81 -26.50 -6.62
C GLU A 533 -7.97 -26.49 -7.92
N ASP A 534 -7.44 -27.65 -8.30
CA ASP A 534 -7.01 -27.87 -9.68
C ASP A 534 -8.25 -27.86 -10.58
N SER A 535 -8.45 -26.75 -11.29
CA SER A 535 -9.22 -26.62 -12.53
C SER A 535 -10.63 -27.24 -12.58
N THR A 536 -11.65 -26.47 -12.18
CA THR A 536 -12.90 -26.40 -12.97
C THR A 536 -13.45 -24.97 -12.96
N GLU A 537 -13.14 -24.20 -14.00
CA GLU A 537 -13.84 -22.96 -14.29
C GLU A 537 -15.33 -23.26 -14.50
N GLY A 538 -16.20 -22.71 -13.65
CA GLY A 538 -17.64 -22.65 -13.93
C GLY A 538 -18.61 -23.07 -12.83
N ALA A 539 -18.17 -23.50 -11.64
CA ALA A 539 -19.11 -23.77 -10.54
C ALA A 539 -19.43 -22.50 -9.73
N ALA A 540 -20.71 -22.23 -9.51
CA ALA A 540 -21.26 -21.01 -8.92
C ALA A 540 -20.60 -20.60 -7.59
N VAL A 541 -20.37 -19.30 -7.45
CA VAL A 541 -19.72 -18.55 -6.33
C VAL A 541 -20.46 -18.66 -4.97
N SER A 542 -21.32 -19.65 -4.74
CA SER A 542 -22.10 -19.80 -3.50
C SER A 542 -21.88 -21.11 -2.73
N GLN A 543 -21.01 -22.02 -3.17
CA GLN A 543 -20.64 -23.17 -2.35
C GLN A 543 -19.43 -22.82 -1.46
N LYS A 544 -19.62 -23.03 -0.15
CA LYS A 544 -18.73 -22.63 0.95
C LYS A 544 -17.31 -23.16 0.74
N ARG A 545 -16.32 -22.28 0.56
CA ARG A 545 -14.90 -22.66 0.56
C ARG A 545 -14.55 -23.28 1.91
N VAL A 546 -14.25 -24.57 1.94
CA VAL A 546 -13.72 -25.25 3.13
C VAL A 546 -12.27 -24.77 3.32
N LEU A 547 -11.97 -24.21 4.49
CA LEU A 547 -10.65 -23.66 4.82
C LEU A 547 -9.94 -24.59 5.80
N GLY A 548 -8.61 -24.63 5.74
CA GLY A 548 -7.81 -25.30 6.76
C GLY A 548 -7.87 -26.83 6.72
N VAL A 549 -8.15 -27.40 5.54
CA VAL A 549 -8.13 -28.85 5.31
C VAL A 549 -7.13 -29.23 4.20
N THR A 550 -6.59 -30.44 4.29
CA THR A 550 -5.78 -31.09 3.24
C THR A 550 -6.69 -31.69 2.16
N ALA A 551 -6.12 -32.13 1.04
CA ALA A 551 -6.85 -32.75 -0.08
C ALA A 551 -7.69 -33.97 0.31
N ASP A 552 -7.32 -34.65 1.41
CA ASP A 552 -8.08 -35.78 1.99
C ASP A 552 -9.28 -35.35 2.87
N GLY A 553 -9.53 -34.04 3.00
CA GLY A 553 -10.62 -33.47 3.78
C GLY A 553 -10.37 -33.49 5.29
N THR A 554 -9.16 -33.81 5.75
CA THR A 554 -8.78 -33.72 7.17
C THR A 554 -8.14 -32.38 7.48
N MET A 555 -8.16 -31.94 8.75
CA MET A 555 -7.64 -30.63 9.12
C MET A 555 -6.11 -30.65 9.22
N TRP A 556 -5.43 -29.60 8.73
CA TRP A 556 -3.99 -29.44 8.89
C TRP A 556 -3.51 -29.58 10.34
N ILE A 557 -4.25 -28.98 11.27
CA ILE A 557 -3.94 -29.05 12.70
C ILE A 557 -4.04 -30.48 13.27
N TYR A 558 -4.90 -31.33 12.70
CA TYR A 558 -5.02 -32.71 13.13
C TYR A 558 -3.75 -33.50 12.82
N HIS A 559 -3.18 -33.34 11.63
CA HIS A 559 -1.89 -33.96 11.26
C HIS A 559 -0.74 -33.50 12.16
N LEU A 560 -0.73 -32.21 12.54
CA LEU A 560 0.27 -31.67 13.46
C LEU A 560 0.10 -32.22 14.88
N VAL A 561 -1.14 -32.36 15.37
CA VAL A 561 -1.43 -32.98 16.67
C VAL A 561 -1.02 -34.46 16.68
N GLN A 562 -1.28 -35.21 15.60
CA GLN A 562 -0.81 -36.59 15.47
C GLN A 562 0.72 -36.69 15.49
N TYR A 563 1.41 -35.78 14.81
CA TYR A 563 2.86 -35.69 14.84
C TYR A 563 3.37 -35.36 16.27
N ALA A 564 2.76 -34.39 16.95
CA ALA A 564 3.08 -34.07 18.34
C ALA A 564 2.88 -35.28 19.27
N GLN A 565 1.80 -36.05 19.10
CA GLN A 565 1.57 -37.28 19.86
C GLN A 565 2.64 -38.34 19.60
N ALA A 566 3.08 -38.50 18.34
CA ALA A 566 4.16 -39.42 18.00
C ALA A 566 5.48 -39.03 18.68
N LEU A 567 5.81 -37.73 18.74
CA LEU A 567 7.01 -37.22 19.42
C LEU A 567 6.96 -37.49 20.93
N LEU A 568 5.83 -37.19 21.58
CA LEU A 568 5.68 -37.40 23.02
C LEU A 568 5.75 -38.89 23.41
N ASN A 569 5.33 -39.80 22.53
CA ASN A 569 5.40 -41.25 22.77
C ASN A 569 6.81 -41.84 22.57
N GLN A 570 7.78 -41.05 22.09
CA GLN A 570 9.16 -41.49 21.82
C GLN A 570 10.23 -40.73 22.66
N PRO A 571 10.16 -40.75 24.01
CA PRO A 571 11.10 -40.02 24.87
C PRO A 571 12.55 -40.51 24.80
N LYS A 572 12.77 -41.69 24.18
CA LYS A 572 14.10 -42.26 23.91
C LYS A 572 14.83 -41.54 22.77
N HIS A 573 14.09 -41.01 21.80
CA HIS A 573 14.64 -40.37 20.61
C HIS A 573 14.57 -38.84 20.68
N VAL A 574 13.58 -38.30 21.39
CA VAL A 574 13.30 -36.87 21.46
C VAL A 574 13.21 -36.39 22.91
N GLN A 575 13.65 -35.16 23.17
CA GLN A 575 13.50 -34.45 24.44
C GLN A 575 12.49 -33.31 24.26
N SER A 576 11.49 -33.20 25.14
CA SER A 576 10.67 -31.99 25.22
C SER A 576 11.45 -30.88 25.92
N SER A 577 11.36 -29.65 25.41
CA SER A 577 11.91 -28.46 26.07
C SER A 577 11.19 -28.17 27.39
N GLN A 578 9.87 -28.37 27.43
CA GLN A 578 9.05 -28.34 28.63
C GLN A 578 8.26 -29.65 28.69
N PRO A 579 8.66 -30.63 29.52
CA PRO A 579 7.94 -31.89 29.63
C PRO A 579 6.58 -31.66 30.30
N PHE A 580 5.54 -32.31 29.80
CA PHE A 580 4.23 -32.26 30.43
C PHE A 580 4.24 -32.94 31.80
N SER A 581 3.54 -32.34 32.76
CA SER A 581 3.17 -33.00 34.01
C SER A 581 2.25 -34.20 33.72
N PRO A 582 2.10 -35.16 34.65
CA PRO A 582 1.17 -36.28 34.49
C PRO A 582 -0.27 -35.81 34.21
N GLU A 583 -0.69 -34.72 34.85
CA GLU A 583 -2.02 -34.13 34.69
C GLU A 583 -2.19 -33.47 33.32
N GLN A 584 -1.18 -32.72 32.85
CA GLN A 584 -1.18 -32.13 31.51
C GLN A 584 -1.17 -33.21 30.43
N ARG A 585 -0.45 -34.30 30.67
CA ARG A 585 -0.43 -35.45 29.77
C ARG A 585 -1.79 -36.15 29.71
N GLN A 586 -2.43 -36.34 30.86
CA GLN A 586 -3.79 -36.89 30.93
C GLN A 586 -4.79 -35.99 30.20
N ALA A 587 -4.71 -34.66 30.37
CA ALA A 587 -5.57 -33.71 29.66
C ALA A 587 -5.39 -33.79 28.13
N TRP A 588 -4.14 -33.92 27.66
CA TRP A 588 -3.81 -34.13 26.24
C TRP A 588 -4.39 -35.45 25.70
N ASP A 589 -4.19 -36.57 26.41
CA ASP A 589 -4.70 -37.88 25.98
C ASP A 589 -6.25 -37.91 25.98
N SER A 590 -6.89 -37.26 26.96
CA SER A 590 -8.36 -37.12 27.03
C SER A 590 -8.93 -36.25 25.89
N MET A 591 -8.21 -35.19 25.51
CA MET A 591 -8.54 -34.36 24.35
C MET A 591 -8.46 -35.15 23.04
N LEU A 592 -7.42 -35.99 22.87
CA LEU A 592 -7.31 -36.89 21.71
C LEU A 592 -8.46 -37.91 21.64
N GLU A 593 -8.86 -38.47 22.77
CA GLU A 593 -10.01 -39.39 22.84
C GLU A 593 -11.31 -38.69 22.44
N SER A 594 -11.52 -37.47 22.94
CA SER A 594 -12.66 -36.63 22.59
C SER A 594 -12.71 -36.34 21.08
N VAL A 595 -11.58 -35.95 20.48
CA VAL A 595 -11.46 -35.73 19.03
C VAL A 595 -11.72 -37.02 18.24
N ALA A 596 -11.19 -38.16 18.69
CA ALA A 596 -11.42 -39.46 18.05
C ALA A 596 -12.90 -39.87 18.08
N ASN A 597 -13.58 -39.62 19.20
CA ASN A 597 -15.02 -39.86 19.37
C ASN A 597 -15.85 -38.97 18.45
N LEU A 598 -15.51 -37.67 18.34
CA LEU A 598 -16.14 -36.75 17.41
C LEU A 598 -15.92 -37.19 15.95
N LYS A 599 -14.73 -37.71 15.60
CA LYS A 599 -14.42 -38.18 14.23
C LYS A 599 -15.19 -39.45 13.87
N LYS A 600 -15.36 -40.38 14.81
CA LYS A 600 -16.23 -41.57 14.65
C LYS A 600 -17.69 -41.18 14.42
N LYS A 601 -18.19 -40.15 15.13
CA LYS A 601 -19.53 -39.60 14.94
C LYS A 601 -19.68 -38.89 13.58
N ALA A 602 -18.67 -38.13 13.16
CA ALA A 602 -18.66 -37.43 11.87
C ALA A 602 -18.71 -38.37 10.65
N LYS A 603 -18.11 -39.57 10.73
CA LYS A 603 -18.21 -40.60 9.67
C LYS A 603 -19.63 -41.16 9.46
N LYS A 604 -20.53 -41.01 10.44
CA LYS A 604 -21.93 -41.48 10.35
C LYS A 604 -22.90 -40.37 9.89
N SER A 605 -22.59 -39.11 10.20
CA SER A 605 -23.27 -37.91 9.70
C SER A 605 -22.31 -36.72 9.82
N GLN A 606 -21.90 -36.11 8.71
CA GLN A 606 -20.94 -35.00 8.74
C GLN A 606 -21.65 -33.71 9.17
N THR A 607 -21.61 -33.40 10.47
CA THR A 607 -22.21 -32.19 11.04
C THR A 607 -21.15 -31.09 11.21
N ALA A 608 -21.48 -29.85 10.82
CA ALA A 608 -20.63 -28.67 11.03
C ALA A 608 -20.24 -28.48 12.51
N GLU A 609 -21.13 -28.90 13.41
CA GLU A 609 -20.92 -28.98 14.86
C GLU A 609 -19.68 -29.82 15.24
N SER A 610 -19.60 -31.07 14.74
CA SER A 610 -18.49 -31.97 15.09
C SER A 610 -17.15 -31.40 14.65
N SER A 611 -17.12 -30.72 13.49
CA SER A 611 -15.94 -30.04 12.97
C SER A 611 -15.53 -28.84 13.85
N ALA A 612 -16.48 -28.01 14.27
CA ALA A 612 -16.20 -26.85 15.10
C ALA A 612 -15.63 -27.22 16.48
N PHE A 613 -16.22 -28.22 17.14
CA PHE A 613 -15.70 -28.72 18.41
C PHE A 613 -14.33 -29.40 18.25
N GLN A 614 -14.14 -30.22 17.21
CA GLN A 614 -12.83 -30.80 16.92
C GLN A 614 -11.75 -29.72 16.78
N GLN A 615 -12.05 -28.66 16.03
CA GLN A 615 -11.14 -27.56 15.83
C GLN A 615 -10.81 -26.84 17.14
N LEU A 616 -11.80 -26.59 18.01
CA LEU A 616 -11.59 -25.99 19.32
C LEU A 616 -10.66 -26.86 20.19
N PHE A 617 -10.93 -28.17 20.30
CA PHE A 617 -10.07 -29.09 21.05
C PHE A 617 -8.64 -29.15 20.50
N LEU A 618 -8.48 -29.25 19.19
CA LEU A 618 -7.17 -29.32 18.56
C LEU A 618 -6.38 -28.02 18.75
N LEU A 619 -7.04 -26.85 18.68
CA LEU A 619 -6.39 -25.56 18.91
C LEU A 619 -5.98 -25.39 20.37
N VAL A 620 -6.87 -25.63 21.33
CA VAL A 620 -6.54 -25.55 22.77
C VAL A 620 -5.44 -26.56 23.10
N GLY A 621 -5.52 -27.77 22.54
CA GLY A 621 -4.51 -28.81 22.67
C GLY A 621 -3.13 -28.34 22.21
N MET A 622 -3.02 -27.77 21.01
CA MET A 622 -1.76 -27.24 20.51
C MET A 622 -1.23 -26.07 21.33
N HIS A 623 -2.11 -25.24 21.91
CA HIS A 623 -1.69 -24.14 22.77
C HIS A 623 -1.16 -24.62 24.13
N LEU A 624 -1.46 -25.84 24.60
CA LEU A 624 -0.85 -26.40 25.82
C LEU A 624 0.68 -26.40 25.76
N PHE A 625 1.28 -26.52 24.57
CA PHE A 625 2.74 -26.40 24.41
C PHE A 625 3.29 -25.00 24.68
N LYS A 626 2.44 -23.96 24.64
CA LYS A 626 2.82 -22.56 24.85
C LYS A 626 2.60 -22.08 26.28
N ALA A 627 1.48 -22.49 26.89
CA ALA A 627 1.09 -22.08 28.24
C ALA A 627 0.40 -23.24 28.97
N PRO A 628 1.16 -24.26 29.43
CA PRO A 628 0.60 -25.52 29.91
C PRO A 628 -0.15 -25.39 31.25
N GLU A 629 0.23 -24.44 32.11
CA GLU A 629 -0.45 -24.21 33.40
C GLU A 629 -1.79 -23.49 33.20
N GLU A 630 -1.79 -22.38 32.46
CA GLU A 630 -3.02 -21.61 32.17
C GLU A 630 -4.08 -22.44 31.43
N LEU A 631 -3.67 -23.32 30.52
CA LEU A 631 -4.58 -24.02 29.62
C LEU A 631 -5.05 -25.38 30.14
N LEU A 632 -4.48 -25.88 31.24
CA LEU A 632 -4.89 -27.14 31.85
C LEU A 632 -6.32 -27.07 32.36
N ASP A 633 -6.64 -26.04 33.14
CA ASP A 633 -7.98 -25.84 33.70
C ASP A 633 -8.99 -25.56 32.61
N ILE A 634 -8.58 -24.79 31.61
CA ILE A 634 -9.38 -24.46 30.43
C ILE A 634 -9.73 -25.71 29.61
N MET A 635 -8.81 -26.66 29.50
CA MET A 635 -9.07 -27.95 28.84
C MET A 635 -10.08 -28.80 29.63
N LYS A 636 -9.98 -28.82 30.97
CA LYS A 636 -10.93 -29.54 31.83
C LYS A 636 -12.33 -28.92 31.73
N ASP A 637 -12.42 -27.59 31.78
CA ASP A 637 -13.67 -26.85 31.61
C ASP A 637 -14.31 -27.14 30.25
N LEU A 638 -13.51 -27.13 29.18
CA LEU A 638 -13.99 -27.43 27.83
C LEU A 638 -14.55 -28.86 27.72
N GLN A 639 -13.91 -29.83 28.38
CA GLN A 639 -14.40 -31.22 28.46
C GLN A 639 -15.75 -31.29 29.19
N SER A 640 -15.86 -30.65 30.36
CA SER A 640 -17.11 -30.55 31.13
C SER A 640 -18.24 -29.87 30.34
N CYS A 641 -17.95 -28.76 29.65
CA CYS A 641 -18.90 -28.07 28.79
C CYS A 641 -19.40 -28.95 27.63
N MET A 642 -18.51 -29.73 27.02
CA MET A 642 -18.89 -30.68 25.97
C MET A 642 -19.78 -31.81 26.51
N GLU A 643 -19.45 -32.38 27.67
CA GLU A 643 -20.27 -33.42 28.31
C GLU A 643 -21.68 -32.92 28.59
N LYS A 644 -21.80 -31.76 29.23
CA LYS A 644 -23.08 -31.07 29.48
C LYS A 644 -23.86 -30.80 28.18
N ALA A 645 -23.18 -30.43 27.10
CA ALA A 645 -23.80 -30.22 25.79
C ALA A 645 -24.34 -31.52 25.16
N GLN A 646 -23.63 -32.63 25.31
CA GLN A 646 -24.05 -33.94 24.82
C GLN A 646 -25.21 -34.53 25.64
N GLU A 647 -25.24 -34.28 26.96
CA GLU A 647 -26.32 -34.71 27.85
C GLU A 647 -27.65 -33.99 27.59
N LYS A 648 -27.62 -32.67 27.32
CA LYS A 648 -28.83 -31.89 27.00
C LYS A 648 -29.54 -32.39 25.73
N LYS A 649 -28.80 -32.97 24.77
CA LYS A 649 -29.37 -33.61 23.55
C LYS A 649 -30.07 -34.95 23.82
N ALA A 650 -29.68 -35.70 24.84
CA ALA A 650 -30.33 -36.96 25.18
C ALA A 650 -31.75 -36.77 25.74
N LYS A 651 -32.03 -35.61 26.36
CA LYS A 651 -33.32 -35.31 27.01
C LYS A 651 -34.37 -34.64 26.11
N LYS A 652 -34.01 -34.03 24.96
CA LYS A 652 -34.97 -33.36 24.05
C LYS A 652 -34.75 -33.77 22.59
N LYS A 653 -35.45 -34.81 22.13
CA LYS A 653 -35.24 -35.44 20.81
C LYS A 653 -36.00 -34.80 19.63
N LYS A 654 -36.61 -33.62 19.78
CA LYS A 654 -37.27 -32.89 18.68
C LYS A 654 -37.22 -31.38 18.94
N GLU A 655 -36.22 -30.67 18.42
CA GLU A 655 -36.34 -29.32 17.82
C GLU A 655 -34.99 -28.72 17.36
N LYS A 656 -34.93 -28.40 16.05
CA LYS A 656 -34.16 -27.36 15.32
C LYS A 656 -32.62 -27.35 15.33
N GLU A 657 -32.04 -27.33 14.12
CA GLU A 657 -30.62 -27.30 13.73
C GLU A 657 -29.75 -26.10 14.25
N GLY A 658 -30.19 -25.31 15.23
CA GLY A 658 -29.51 -24.08 15.68
C GLY A 658 -28.86 -24.12 17.07
N GLN A 659 -29.28 -25.03 17.96
CA GLN A 659 -28.93 -24.95 19.39
C GLN A 659 -27.45 -25.19 19.72
N TRP A 660 -26.72 -25.93 18.87
CA TRP A 660 -25.30 -26.20 19.13
C TRP A 660 -24.42 -24.96 18.95
N VAL A 661 -24.85 -24.00 18.13
CA VAL A 661 -24.10 -22.75 17.90
C VAL A 661 -24.22 -21.83 19.10
N GLU A 662 -25.39 -21.79 19.74
CA GLU A 662 -25.61 -21.07 21.00
C GLU A 662 -24.69 -21.63 22.09
N VAL A 663 -24.68 -22.96 22.27
CA VAL A 663 -23.77 -23.63 23.22
C VAL A 663 -22.30 -23.33 22.91
N MET A 664 -21.91 -23.33 21.63
CA MET A 664 -20.54 -22.98 21.23
C MET A 664 -20.22 -21.53 21.57
N VAL A 665 -21.14 -20.58 21.32
CA VAL A 665 -20.95 -19.17 21.66
C VAL A 665 -20.84 -18.98 23.17
N ASP A 666 -21.65 -19.67 23.97
CA ASP A 666 -21.56 -19.63 25.43
C ASP A 666 -20.18 -20.14 25.92
N ILE A 667 -19.68 -21.23 25.33
CA ILE A 667 -18.32 -21.72 25.62
C ILE A 667 -17.28 -20.68 25.23
N LEU A 668 -17.39 -20.07 24.05
CA LEU A 668 -16.46 -19.02 23.62
C LEU A 668 -16.50 -17.79 24.53
N LEU A 669 -17.67 -17.38 25.03
CA LEU A 669 -17.82 -16.28 25.98
C LEU A 669 -17.21 -16.62 27.34
N SER A 670 -17.43 -17.85 27.83
CA SER A 670 -16.79 -18.37 29.05
C SER A 670 -15.27 -18.47 28.93
N LEU A 671 -14.76 -18.79 27.73
CA LEU A 671 -13.32 -18.82 27.46
C LEU A 671 -12.73 -17.41 27.34
N LEU A 672 -13.48 -16.45 26.78
CA LEU A 672 -13.04 -15.05 26.66
C LEU A 672 -13.07 -14.30 28.00
N SER A 673 -13.87 -14.74 28.97
CA SER A 673 -13.88 -14.15 30.32
C SER A 673 -12.56 -14.38 31.05
N GLN A 674 -11.83 -15.43 30.70
CA GLN A 674 -10.51 -15.73 31.24
C GLN A 674 -9.45 -14.74 30.71
N GLN A 675 -8.43 -14.45 31.52
CA GLN A 675 -7.33 -13.53 31.18
C GLN A 675 -6.24 -14.17 30.30
N SER A 676 -6.63 -14.95 29.28
CA SER A 676 -5.67 -15.60 28.38
C SER A 676 -5.66 -14.98 26.97
N ARG A 677 -4.52 -14.41 26.60
CA ARG A 677 -4.28 -13.88 25.24
C ARG A 677 -4.33 -14.98 24.17
N HIS A 678 -3.92 -16.19 24.53
CA HIS A 678 -3.93 -17.36 23.65
C HIS A 678 -5.35 -17.81 23.34
N ILE A 679 -6.19 -17.90 24.36
CA ILE A 679 -7.59 -18.27 24.21
C ILE A 679 -8.38 -17.25 23.40
N ARG A 680 -8.10 -15.95 23.57
CA ARG A 680 -8.69 -14.91 22.71
C ARG A 680 -8.49 -15.19 21.22
N GLN A 681 -7.27 -15.59 20.82
CA GLN A 681 -6.96 -15.92 19.43
C GLN A 681 -7.63 -17.23 18.98
N VAL A 682 -7.68 -18.24 19.83
CA VAL A 682 -8.39 -19.50 19.57
C VAL A 682 -9.87 -19.23 19.34
N CYS A 683 -10.50 -18.45 20.22
CA CYS A 683 -11.91 -18.08 20.12
C CYS A 683 -12.21 -17.34 18.82
N LYS A 684 -11.36 -16.36 18.44
CA LYS A 684 -11.49 -15.64 17.16
C LYS A 684 -11.44 -16.59 15.96
N THR A 685 -10.54 -17.57 16.00
CA THR A 685 -10.32 -18.55 14.92
C THR A 685 -11.48 -19.54 14.79
N VAL A 686 -11.94 -20.09 15.93
CA VAL A 686 -13.10 -21.00 15.97
C VAL A 686 -14.39 -20.26 15.58
N PHE A 687 -14.57 -19.04 16.09
CA PHE A 687 -15.73 -18.20 15.76
C PHE A 687 -15.81 -17.90 14.25
N SER A 688 -14.68 -17.61 13.62
CA SER A 688 -14.56 -17.43 12.16
C SER A 688 -15.09 -18.64 11.37
N SER A 689 -14.90 -19.85 11.90
CA SER A 689 -15.30 -21.12 11.29
C SER A 689 -16.79 -21.42 11.48
N ILE A 690 -17.37 -21.09 12.64
CA ILE A 690 -18.81 -21.25 12.91
C ILE A 690 -19.67 -20.09 12.40
N CYS A 691 -19.04 -18.97 12.04
CA CYS A 691 -19.70 -17.74 11.59
C CYS A 691 -20.83 -17.96 10.54
N PRO A 692 -20.70 -18.86 9.55
CA PRO A 692 -21.78 -19.18 8.60
C PRO A 692 -23.02 -19.86 9.18
N HIS A 693 -22.97 -20.29 10.43
CA HIS A 693 -24.04 -21.00 11.14
C HIS A 693 -24.62 -20.18 12.31
N VAL A 694 -24.10 -18.97 12.56
CA VAL A 694 -24.55 -18.09 13.65
C VAL A 694 -26.03 -17.71 13.48
N THR A 695 -26.81 -17.98 14.52
CA THR A 695 -28.25 -17.66 14.60
C THR A 695 -28.47 -16.27 15.20
N ALA A 696 -29.69 -15.73 15.08
CA ALA A 696 -30.05 -14.47 15.74
C ALA A 696 -29.89 -14.55 17.26
N ALA A 697 -30.29 -15.67 17.89
CA ALA A 697 -30.17 -15.88 19.33
C ALA A 697 -28.71 -15.88 19.81
N ALA A 698 -27.83 -16.58 19.08
CA ALA A 698 -26.39 -16.58 19.38
C ALA A 698 -25.75 -15.19 19.22
N LEU A 699 -26.21 -14.39 18.25
CA LEU A 699 -25.75 -13.01 18.09
C LEU A 699 -26.26 -12.10 19.21
N THR A 700 -27.51 -12.28 19.65
CA THR A 700 -28.07 -11.55 20.80
C THR A 700 -27.29 -11.85 22.08
N ALA A 701 -26.93 -13.11 22.35
CA ALA A 701 -26.09 -13.45 23.51
C ALA A 701 -24.74 -12.71 23.53
N ILE A 702 -24.08 -12.56 22.36
CA ILE A 702 -22.84 -11.77 22.23
C ILE A 702 -23.09 -10.29 22.50
N LEU A 703 -24.21 -9.76 22.00
CA LEU A 703 -24.57 -8.35 22.15
C LEU A 703 -24.94 -7.99 23.59
N ASP A 704 -25.68 -8.87 24.28
CA ASP A 704 -26.11 -8.66 25.66
C ASP A 704 -24.91 -8.42 26.58
N VAL A 705 -23.84 -9.21 26.43
CA VAL A 705 -22.59 -9.04 27.18
C VAL A 705 -21.98 -7.63 27.02
N ILE A 706 -22.09 -7.05 25.81
CA ILE A 706 -21.50 -5.73 25.52
C ILE A 706 -22.42 -4.60 26.01
N ILE A 707 -23.74 -4.76 25.88
CA ILE A 707 -24.75 -3.74 26.19
C ILE A 707 -25.04 -3.63 27.70
N LEU A 708 -24.96 -4.74 28.45
CA LEU A 708 -25.25 -4.76 29.88
C LEU A 708 -24.32 -3.83 30.68
N LYS A 709 -24.86 -3.19 31.73
CA LYS A 709 -24.08 -2.37 32.68
C LYS A 709 -23.03 -3.25 33.38
N CYS A 710 -21.90 -2.67 33.77
CA CYS A 710 -20.79 -3.41 34.37
C CYS A 710 -21.19 -4.27 35.58
N ALA A 711 -22.10 -3.79 36.43
CA ALA A 711 -22.62 -4.52 37.59
C ALA A 711 -23.35 -5.84 37.21
N VAL A 712 -24.12 -5.83 36.11
CA VAL A 712 -24.87 -7.02 35.67
C VAL A 712 -23.95 -8.01 34.95
N VAL A 713 -22.95 -7.50 34.22
CA VAL A 713 -21.91 -8.36 33.62
C VAL A 713 -21.06 -9.01 34.73
N PHE A 714 -20.82 -8.32 35.84
CA PHE A 714 -20.15 -8.88 37.01
C PHE A 714 -20.96 -9.99 37.68
N PHE A 715 -22.27 -9.79 37.89
CA PHE A 715 -23.15 -10.86 38.41
C PHE A 715 -23.11 -12.11 37.51
N LEU A 716 -23.13 -11.91 36.19
CA LEU A 716 -22.97 -13.00 35.22
C LEU A 716 -21.57 -13.64 35.30
N PHE A 717 -20.52 -12.84 35.50
CA PHE A 717 -19.13 -13.29 35.65
C PHE A 717 -18.94 -14.21 36.87
N CYS A 718 -19.53 -13.85 38.01
CA CYS A 718 -19.50 -14.68 39.23
C CYS A 718 -20.29 -15.98 39.08
N PHE A 719 -21.42 -15.97 38.36
CA PHE A 719 -22.22 -17.19 38.14
C PHE A 719 -21.49 -18.28 37.32
N PHE A 720 -20.43 -17.92 36.58
CA PHE A 720 -19.58 -18.89 35.89
C PHE A 720 -18.46 -19.46 36.78
N GLN A 721 -18.26 -18.93 37.99
CA GLN A 721 -17.29 -19.42 38.98
C GLN A 721 -18.03 -19.85 40.27
N ASP A 722 -18.63 -21.04 40.28
CA ASP A 722 -19.03 -21.68 41.53
C ASP A 722 -17.95 -22.67 41.97
N ASP A 723 -17.20 -22.29 43.02
CA ASP A 723 -17.16 -23.07 44.28
C ASP A 723 -16.46 -22.30 45.44
N LYS A 724 -17.24 -22.11 46.53
CA LYS A 724 -16.91 -21.72 47.93
C LYS A 724 -16.61 -20.23 48.20
N SER A 725 -17.26 -19.55 49.15
CA SER A 725 -17.81 -19.94 50.46
C SER A 725 -18.99 -19.05 50.92
N ASP A 726 -19.90 -19.64 51.71
CA ASP A 726 -20.94 -18.97 52.52
C ASP A 726 -20.34 -17.90 53.46
N ASP A 727 -20.99 -16.73 53.57
CA ASP A 727 -21.69 -16.31 54.82
C ASP A 727 -22.54 -15.06 54.55
N ASP A 728 -23.66 -15.02 55.26
CA ASP A 728 -24.80 -14.11 55.19
C ASP A 728 -24.54 -12.64 55.61
N ASP A 729 -25.45 -11.76 55.17
CA ASP A 729 -26.21 -10.75 55.95
C ASP A 729 -26.31 -9.36 55.29
N ASP A 730 -27.50 -9.14 54.72
CA ASP A 730 -28.48 -8.05 54.93
C ASP A 730 -28.14 -6.54 54.82
N ASP A 731 -29.02 -5.91 54.01
CA ASP A 731 -29.78 -4.68 54.18
C ASP A 731 -29.22 -3.27 53.89
N ASP A 732 -29.82 -2.71 52.83
CA ASP A 732 -30.58 -1.45 52.74
C ASP A 732 -29.92 -0.07 52.51
N ASP A 733 -30.49 0.51 51.43
CA ASP A 733 -31.00 1.88 51.25
C ASP A 733 -30.15 3.00 50.60
N ASP A 734 -30.89 3.68 49.72
CA ASP A 734 -30.61 4.76 48.77
C ASP A 734 -30.12 6.06 49.45
N ASP A 735 -29.37 6.89 48.70
CA ASP A 735 -29.78 8.27 48.41
C ASP A 735 -28.88 8.96 47.35
N ASP A 736 -29.57 9.76 46.53
CA ASP A 736 -29.16 10.55 45.36
C ASP A 736 -28.45 11.88 45.70
N ASP A 737 -27.89 12.51 44.64
CA ASP A 737 -27.55 13.93 44.43
C ASP A 737 -26.31 14.50 45.19
N ASP A 738 -25.44 15.38 44.67
CA ASP A 738 -25.55 16.36 43.60
C ASP A 738 -24.13 16.80 43.09
N ASP A 739 -24.11 17.44 41.92
CA ASP A 739 -22.98 18.06 41.21
C ASP A 739 -22.23 19.17 41.99
N ASP A 740 -20.93 19.38 41.68
CA ASP A 740 -20.40 20.72 41.40
C ASP A 740 -19.04 20.69 40.66
N ASP A 741 -19.00 21.46 39.57
CA ASP A 741 -17.91 21.73 38.64
C ASP A 741 -16.72 22.50 39.29
N ASP A 742 -15.48 22.24 38.87
CA ASP A 742 -14.65 23.32 38.32
C ASP A 742 -13.52 22.80 37.40
N ASP A 743 -13.43 23.45 36.23
CA ASP A 743 -12.53 23.20 35.12
C ASP A 743 -11.13 23.80 35.37
N SER A 744 -10.07 23.11 34.92
CA SER A 744 -8.81 23.75 34.50
C SER A 744 -7.96 22.80 33.64
N GLU A 745 -7.87 23.13 32.35
CA GLU A 745 -7.04 22.49 31.31
C GLU A 745 -5.52 22.76 31.52
N ASP A 746 -4.64 21.76 31.36
CA ASP A 746 -3.81 21.55 30.15
C ASP A 746 -2.58 20.62 30.33
N GLU A 747 -2.45 19.76 29.31
CA GLU A 747 -1.37 18.94 28.71
C GLU A 747 0.00 18.65 29.39
N ALA A 748 0.19 17.34 29.63
CA ALA A 748 1.28 16.44 29.17
C ALA A 748 2.78 16.78 29.36
N MET A 749 3.48 15.95 30.14
CA MET A 749 4.72 15.24 29.77
C MET A 749 4.98 14.07 30.74
N GLU A 750 5.33 12.91 30.18
CA GLU A 750 5.85 11.72 30.89
C GLU A 750 7.29 11.99 31.35
N GLU A 751 7.65 11.62 32.60
CA GLU A 751 8.91 10.93 32.92
C GLU A 751 8.92 10.43 34.39
N GLU A 752 9.19 9.13 34.50
CA GLU A 752 9.74 8.30 35.59
C GLU A 752 9.38 8.52 37.09
N GLU A 753 9.01 7.38 37.69
CA GLU A 753 8.67 7.15 39.10
C GLU A 753 9.76 7.62 40.07
N GLY A 754 9.43 8.64 40.86
CA GLY A 754 9.98 8.88 42.18
C GLY A 754 8.80 8.98 43.15
N GLU A 755 8.76 8.08 44.15
CA GLU A 755 7.79 8.11 45.24
C GLU A 755 7.85 9.46 45.97
N ASP A 756 6.82 10.29 45.83
CA ASP A 756 6.51 11.36 46.77
C ASP A 756 4.99 11.34 47.04
N GLU A 757 4.63 10.83 48.22
CA GLU A 757 3.26 10.84 48.75
C GLU A 757 2.79 12.30 48.93
N LYS A 758 2.00 12.82 47.98
CA LYS A 758 1.11 13.94 48.27
C LYS A 758 -0.17 13.39 48.86
N MET A 759 -0.31 13.53 50.18
CA MET A 759 -1.59 13.41 50.86
C MET A 759 -2.51 14.54 50.37
N ASP A 760 -3.52 14.19 49.57
CA ASP A 760 -4.70 15.03 49.42
C ASP A 760 -5.43 15.01 50.78
N GLU A 761 -5.55 16.18 51.42
CA GLU A 761 -6.34 16.36 52.63
C GLU A 761 -7.83 16.20 52.29
N GLU A 762 -8.34 14.98 52.32
CA GLU A 762 -9.79 14.75 52.42
C GLU A 762 -10.33 15.43 53.69
N PRO A 763 -11.52 16.05 53.65
CA PRO A 763 -12.09 16.69 54.82
C PRO A 763 -12.28 15.65 55.93
N VAL A 764 -11.59 15.88 57.05
CA VAL A 764 -11.65 15.00 58.23
C VAL A 764 -13.11 14.77 58.63
N ASP A 765 -13.52 13.50 58.62
CA ASP A 765 -14.85 13.00 58.98
C ASP A 765 -15.41 13.71 60.23
N GLN A 766 -16.58 14.31 60.11
CA GLN A 766 -17.22 15.04 61.22
C GLN A 766 -17.50 14.13 62.43
N ASN A 767 -17.75 12.84 62.19
CA ASN A 767 -17.92 11.87 63.26
C ASN A 767 -16.60 11.62 64.02
N PHE A 768 -15.48 11.54 63.30
CA PHE A 768 -14.16 11.45 63.92
C PHE A 768 -13.84 12.69 64.76
N ARG A 769 -14.22 13.89 64.28
CA ARG A 769 -14.08 15.14 65.08
C ARG A 769 -14.91 15.11 66.36
N MET A 770 -16.15 14.64 66.32
CA MET A 770 -17.00 14.54 67.51
C MET A 770 -16.46 13.51 68.50
N GLU A 771 -15.96 12.37 68.01
CA GLU A 771 -15.42 11.30 68.87
C GLU A 771 -14.06 11.69 69.47
N LEU A 772 -13.22 12.39 68.70
CA LEU A 772 -11.98 13.02 69.18
C LEU A 772 -12.26 14.09 70.25
N MET A 773 -13.25 14.96 70.03
CA MET A 773 -13.69 15.95 71.02
C MET A 773 -14.23 15.31 72.29
N LYS A 774 -14.96 14.19 72.17
CA LYS A 774 -15.48 13.43 73.31
C LYS A 774 -14.36 12.81 74.15
N VAL A 775 -13.32 12.26 73.50
CA VAL A 775 -12.13 11.71 74.19
C VAL A 775 -11.32 12.81 74.88
N LEU A 776 -11.18 13.98 74.25
CA LEU A 776 -10.48 15.13 74.83
C LEU A 776 -11.26 15.78 76.00
N GLN A 777 -12.60 15.81 75.92
CA GLN A 777 -13.48 16.32 76.98
C GLN A 777 -13.61 15.35 78.16
N GLN A 778 -13.70 14.03 77.92
CA GLN A 778 -13.82 13.04 78.99
C GLN A 778 -12.61 12.97 79.92
N LYS A 779 -11.44 13.43 79.47
CA LYS A 779 -10.18 13.37 80.24
C LYS A 779 -9.61 14.75 80.63
N ASN A 780 -10.44 15.79 80.68
CA ASN A 780 -10.07 17.15 81.14
C ASN A 780 -8.89 17.80 80.39
N ALA A 781 -8.67 17.49 79.12
CA ALA A 781 -7.58 18.08 78.32
C ALA A 781 -7.94 19.45 77.70
N LEU A 782 -9.20 19.91 77.84
CA LEU A 782 -9.69 21.21 77.37
C LEU A 782 -9.86 22.15 78.57
N ALA A 783 -8.98 23.13 78.69
CA ALA A 783 -9.12 24.21 79.66
C ALA A 783 -10.37 25.04 79.31
N THR A 784 -11.41 24.96 80.13
CA THR A 784 -12.49 25.96 80.14
C THR A 784 -11.93 27.27 80.68
N GLU A 785 -11.95 28.33 79.87
CA GLU A 785 -11.58 29.68 80.30
C GLU A 785 -12.56 30.17 81.38
N GLU A 786 -12.21 29.96 82.66
CA GLU A 786 -12.57 30.75 83.84
C GLU A 786 -12.00 30.07 85.11
N ASP A 787 -10.68 30.15 85.33
CA ASP A 787 -10.05 30.46 86.64
C ASP A 787 -8.51 30.29 86.60
N PRO A 788 -7.72 31.28 87.05
CA PRO A 788 -6.26 31.20 87.10
C PRO A 788 -5.79 30.78 88.50
N SER A 789 -5.61 29.48 88.76
CA SER A 789 -4.71 28.91 89.80
C SER A 789 -5.02 27.43 90.06
N SER A 790 -4.43 26.51 89.29
CA SER A 790 -3.94 25.22 89.81
C SER A 790 -2.99 24.60 88.79
N ASP A 791 -1.70 24.69 89.07
CA ASP A 791 -0.63 23.95 88.42
C ASP A 791 -0.64 22.55 89.06
N GLU A 792 -1.60 21.71 88.66
CA GLU A 792 -1.55 20.28 88.92
C GLU A 792 -1.04 19.60 87.65
N ASP A 793 0.25 19.23 87.68
CA ASP A 793 0.89 18.40 86.67
C ASP A 793 -0.03 17.22 86.31
N LEU A 794 -0.45 17.14 85.05
CA LEU A 794 -1.13 15.96 84.50
C LEU A 794 -0.25 14.74 84.81
N ASP A 795 -0.75 13.84 85.66
CA ASP A 795 -0.06 12.59 86.02
C ASP A 795 0.40 11.87 84.75
N ASP A 796 1.67 11.45 84.69
CA ASP A 796 2.28 10.81 83.50
C ASP A 796 1.44 9.60 83.03
N GLU A 797 0.75 8.93 83.97
CA GLU A 797 -0.17 7.82 83.69
C GLU A 797 -1.43 8.28 82.93
N ALA A 798 -1.99 9.45 83.27
CA ALA A 798 -3.14 10.02 82.57
C ALA A 798 -2.77 10.49 81.15
N MET A 799 -1.56 11.00 80.96
CA MET A 799 -1.03 11.38 79.64
C MET A 799 -0.80 10.12 78.76
N MET A 800 -0.25 9.04 79.32
CA MET A 800 -0.10 7.77 78.62
C MET A 800 -1.44 7.13 78.25
N GLU A 801 -2.45 7.23 79.11
CA GLU A 801 -3.77 6.65 78.83
C GLU A 801 -4.55 7.45 77.77
N LEU A 802 -4.36 8.78 77.72
CA LEU A 802 -4.87 9.63 76.64
C LEU A 802 -4.20 9.29 75.30
N ASP A 803 -2.86 9.20 75.26
CA ASP A 803 -2.11 8.83 74.06
C ASP A 803 -2.49 7.43 73.54
N LYS A 804 -2.71 6.47 74.45
CA LYS A 804 -3.20 5.12 74.11
C LYS A 804 -4.60 5.14 73.49
N SER A 805 -5.50 6.00 73.99
CA SER A 805 -6.86 6.15 73.44
C SER A 805 -6.88 6.87 72.09
N LEU A 806 -6.04 7.90 71.90
CA LEU A 806 -5.86 8.59 70.63
C LEU A 806 -5.23 7.64 69.60
N SER A 807 -4.17 6.92 69.97
CA SER A 807 -3.51 5.93 69.12
C SER A 807 -4.48 4.82 68.68
N ALA A 808 -5.38 4.36 69.56
CA ALA A 808 -6.44 3.42 69.19
C ALA A 808 -7.41 4.00 68.16
N LEU A 809 -7.91 5.23 68.36
CA LEU A 809 -8.81 5.92 67.41
C LEU A 809 -8.15 6.17 66.04
N PHE A 810 -6.91 6.68 66.03
CA PHE A 810 -6.15 6.88 64.79
C PHE A 810 -5.85 5.56 64.09
N SER A 811 -5.58 4.47 64.84
CA SER A 811 -5.38 3.15 64.26
C SER A 811 -6.66 2.59 63.61
N GLU A 812 -7.83 2.86 64.20
CA GLU A 812 -9.12 2.44 63.68
C GLU A 812 -9.51 3.24 62.44
N GLN A 813 -9.29 4.57 62.45
CA GLN A 813 -9.52 5.40 61.28
C GLN A 813 -8.57 5.05 60.13
N LYS A 814 -7.29 4.77 60.42
CA LYS A 814 -6.32 4.29 59.42
C LYS A 814 -6.76 2.96 58.80
N LYS A 815 -7.31 2.03 59.58
CA LYS A 815 -7.89 0.78 59.07
C LYS A 815 -9.13 1.02 58.21
N LYS A 816 -10.03 1.95 58.59
CA LYS A 816 -11.21 2.32 57.79
C LYS A 816 -10.82 2.98 56.47
N ILE A 817 -9.84 3.90 56.46
CA ILE A 817 -9.31 4.53 55.25
C ILE A 817 -8.63 3.48 54.35
N GLN A 818 -7.84 2.57 54.92
CA GLN A 818 -7.19 1.50 54.16
C GLN A 818 -8.23 0.52 53.57
N ALA A 819 -9.26 0.15 54.33
CA ALA A 819 -10.35 -0.70 53.84
C ALA A 819 -11.11 -0.03 52.68
N LYS A 820 -11.44 1.27 52.79
CA LYS A 820 -12.04 2.05 51.70
C LYS A 820 -11.13 2.12 50.47
N LYS A 821 -9.80 2.25 50.66
CA LYS A 821 -8.82 2.25 49.57
C LYS A 821 -8.70 0.87 48.90
N ASP A 822 -8.69 -0.20 49.68
CA ASP A 822 -8.63 -1.58 49.19
C ASP A 822 -9.92 -1.95 48.44
N GLU A 823 -11.08 -1.51 48.93
CA GLU A 823 -12.37 -1.66 48.26
C GLU A 823 -12.42 -0.88 46.95
N LYS A 824 -12.00 0.40 46.95
CA LYS A 824 -11.91 1.24 45.74
C LYS A 824 -10.98 0.63 44.69
N THR A 825 -9.82 0.12 45.09
CA THR A 825 -8.88 -0.55 44.18
C THR A 825 -9.40 -1.89 43.66
N LYS A 826 -10.11 -2.67 44.48
CA LYS A 826 -10.79 -3.90 44.07
C LYS A 826 -11.88 -3.59 43.02
N LEU A 827 -12.74 -2.62 43.28
CA LEU A 827 -13.78 -2.17 42.37
C LEU A 827 -13.21 -1.67 41.03
N GLN A 828 -12.07 -0.97 41.07
CA GLN A 828 -11.37 -0.48 39.88
C GLN A 828 -10.74 -1.62 39.05
N LYS A 829 -10.15 -2.62 39.71
CA LYS A 829 -9.67 -3.84 39.06
C LYS A 829 -10.82 -4.62 38.41
N GLU A 830 -11.94 -4.78 39.10
CA GLU A 830 -13.14 -5.45 38.58
C GLU A 830 -13.71 -4.73 37.35
N LYS A 831 -13.86 -3.40 37.41
CA LYS A 831 -14.26 -2.58 36.26
C LYS A 831 -13.31 -2.78 35.07
N THR A 832 -12.01 -2.88 35.33
CA THR A 832 -11.00 -3.12 34.29
C THR A 832 -11.15 -4.49 33.63
N LEU A 833 -11.39 -5.55 34.41
CA LEU A 833 -11.61 -6.90 33.89
C LEU A 833 -12.87 -7.02 33.02
N VAL A 834 -13.97 -6.43 33.48
CA VAL A 834 -15.23 -6.38 32.70
C VAL A 834 -15.02 -5.65 31.38
N ARG A 835 -14.24 -4.55 31.37
CA ARG A 835 -13.91 -3.82 30.14
C ARG A 835 -13.04 -4.63 29.19
N GLU A 836 -12.00 -5.29 29.69
CA GLU A 836 -11.15 -6.14 28.86
C GLU A 836 -11.96 -7.28 28.23
N PHE A 837 -12.89 -7.87 28.99
CA PHE A 837 -13.83 -8.85 28.47
C PHE A 837 -14.71 -8.28 27.35
N LYS A 838 -15.31 -7.09 27.53
CA LYS A 838 -16.09 -6.43 26.45
C LYS A 838 -15.26 -6.18 25.19
N ILE A 839 -13.99 -5.77 25.32
CA ILE A 839 -13.06 -5.59 24.19
C ILE A 839 -12.79 -6.94 23.50
N LYS A 840 -12.64 -8.03 24.26
CA LYS A 840 -12.47 -9.39 23.71
C LYS A 840 -13.71 -9.85 22.95
N VAL A 841 -14.92 -9.58 23.47
CA VAL A 841 -16.19 -9.94 22.81
C VAL A 841 -16.42 -9.13 21.53
N LEU A 842 -15.95 -7.88 21.46
CA LEU A 842 -15.95 -7.10 20.21
C LEU A 842 -15.16 -7.78 19.08
N ASP A 843 -14.15 -8.62 19.37
CA ASP A 843 -13.45 -9.40 18.35
C ASP A 843 -14.42 -10.33 17.61
N LEU A 844 -15.41 -10.89 18.30
CA LEU A 844 -16.42 -11.77 17.70
C LEU A 844 -17.33 -10.98 16.77
N ILE A 845 -17.74 -9.77 17.17
CA ILE A 845 -18.52 -8.87 16.29
C ILE A 845 -17.72 -8.47 15.06
N GLU A 846 -16.45 -8.11 15.23
CA GLU A 846 -15.55 -7.77 14.12
C GLU A 846 -15.43 -8.92 13.11
N VAL A 847 -15.23 -10.15 13.59
CA VAL A 847 -15.19 -11.36 12.75
C VAL A 847 -16.54 -11.61 12.07
N PHE A 848 -17.65 -11.43 12.79
CA PHE A 848 -18.99 -11.61 12.24
C PHE A 848 -19.25 -10.64 11.08
N VAL A 849 -18.98 -9.35 11.28
CA VAL A 849 -19.16 -8.33 10.24
C VAL A 849 -18.23 -8.58 9.06
N ALA A 850 -16.99 -9.02 9.28
CA ALA A 850 -16.04 -9.31 8.19
C ALA A 850 -16.44 -10.53 7.35
N ARG A 851 -16.95 -11.60 7.96
CA ARG A 851 -17.28 -12.87 7.29
C ARG A 851 -18.72 -12.94 6.78
N GLN A 852 -19.67 -12.33 7.46
CA GLN A 852 -21.10 -12.41 7.21
C GLN A 852 -21.73 -11.06 6.83
N ALA A 853 -20.95 -10.11 6.30
CA ALA A 853 -21.45 -8.79 5.89
C ALA A 853 -22.70 -8.83 4.98
N GLY A 854 -22.90 -9.91 4.22
CA GLY A 854 -24.05 -10.14 3.36
C GLY A 854 -25.32 -10.63 4.05
N SER A 855 -25.23 -11.09 5.30
CA SER A 855 -26.36 -11.67 6.06
C SER A 855 -27.30 -10.57 6.57
N PRO A 856 -28.64 -10.78 6.56
CA PRO A 856 -29.61 -9.85 7.16
C PRO A 856 -29.42 -9.65 8.67
N LEU A 857 -28.76 -10.59 9.36
CA LEU A 857 -28.49 -10.50 10.80
C LEU A 857 -27.61 -9.30 11.16
N VAL A 858 -26.77 -8.85 10.23
CA VAL A 858 -25.90 -7.68 10.41
C VAL A 858 -26.69 -6.39 10.66
N LEU A 859 -27.93 -6.31 10.18
CA LEU A 859 -28.83 -5.17 10.43
C LEU A 859 -29.20 -5.06 11.91
N GLY A 860 -29.24 -6.19 12.64
CA GLY A 860 -29.49 -6.22 14.08
C GLY A 860 -28.35 -5.60 14.91
N LEU A 861 -27.18 -5.35 14.32
CA LEU A 861 -26.05 -4.71 14.99
C LEU A 861 -26.12 -3.19 14.99
N VAL A 862 -26.94 -2.58 14.14
CA VAL A 862 -26.94 -1.13 13.92
C VAL A 862 -27.34 -0.37 15.18
N GLU A 863 -28.49 -0.71 15.77
CA GLU A 863 -28.98 0.00 16.97
C GLU A 863 -28.13 -0.29 18.23
N PRO A 864 -27.74 -1.55 18.53
CA PRO A 864 -26.88 -1.85 19.68
C PRO A 864 -25.55 -1.11 19.69
N LEU A 865 -24.83 -1.11 18.55
CA LEU A 865 -23.53 -0.44 18.46
C LEU A 865 -23.67 1.08 18.55
N LEU A 866 -24.74 1.66 17.99
CA LEU A 866 -25.02 3.08 18.14
C LEU A 866 -25.37 3.45 19.59
N ALA A 867 -26.12 2.60 20.30
CA ALA A 867 -26.44 2.82 21.71
C ALA A 867 -25.18 2.81 22.59
N ILE A 868 -24.21 1.95 22.29
CA ILE A 868 -22.91 1.92 22.98
C ILE A 868 -22.12 3.22 22.71
N ILE A 869 -22.05 3.66 21.45
CA ILE A 869 -21.35 4.90 21.07
C ILE A 869 -22.01 6.12 21.73
N GLU A 870 -23.34 6.18 21.73
CA GLU A 870 -24.10 7.26 22.36
C GLU A 870 -23.86 7.32 23.86
N ARG A 871 -23.88 6.16 24.56
CA ARG A 871 -23.65 6.11 26.02
C ARG A 871 -22.23 6.44 26.42
N GLY A 872 -21.23 5.92 25.70
CA GLY A 872 -19.84 6.10 26.11
C GLY A 872 -19.25 7.46 25.72
N MET A 873 -19.81 8.17 24.73
CA MET A 873 -19.38 9.54 24.44
C MET A 873 -19.93 10.58 25.45
N SER A 874 -20.84 10.18 26.34
CA SER A 874 -21.37 10.98 27.44
C SER A 874 -20.69 10.75 28.80
N SER A 875 -19.76 9.80 28.91
CA SER A 875 -19.03 9.48 30.14
C SER A 875 -17.56 9.93 30.02
N GLY A 876 -17.07 10.71 30.99
CA GLY A 876 -15.76 11.39 30.92
C GLY A 876 -14.52 10.56 31.28
N SER A 877 -13.40 10.98 30.68
CA SER A 877 -11.96 10.89 31.03
C SER A 877 -11.19 9.56 31.16
N ASP A 878 -11.79 8.37 31.17
CA ASP A 878 -10.99 7.13 31.30
C ASP A 878 -10.40 6.67 29.94
N GLN A 879 -9.07 6.68 29.77
CA GLN A 879 -8.38 6.31 28.51
C GLN A 879 -8.81 4.93 27.96
N GLN A 880 -9.11 3.98 28.85
CA GLN A 880 -9.57 2.65 28.48
C GLN A 880 -11.02 2.62 27.98
N GLU A 881 -11.88 3.54 28.44
CA GLU A 881 -13.25 3.70 27.94
C GLU A 881 -13.21 4.29 26.51
N GLN A 882 -12.30 5.24 26.29
CA GLN A 882 -12.04 5.78 24.96
C GLN A 882 -11.53 4.71 23.98
N ASP A 883 -10.68 3.77 24.42
CA ASP A 883 -10.17 2.69 23.57
C ASP A 883 -11.29 1.71 23.16
N PHE A 884 -12.15 1.31 24.10
CA PHE A 884 -13.32 0.48 23.81
C PHE A 884 -14.28 1.18 22.84
N LEU A 885 -14.53 2.47 23.04
CA LEU A 885 -15.40 3.27 22.17
C LEU A 885 -14.80 3.48 20.79
N ARG A 886 -13.51 3.83 20.71
CA ARG A 886 -12.79 4.01 19.45
C ARG A 886 -12.85 2.73 18.63
N ARG A 887 -12.68 1.58 19.27
CA ARG A 887 -12.80 0.28 18.60
C ARG A 887 -14.22 -0.02 18.14
N THR A 888 -15.22 0.22 18.98
CA THR A 888 -16.64 0.05 18.62
C THR A 888 -17.01 0.93 17.42
N ALA A 889 -16.60 2.20 17.46
CA ALA A 889 -16.81 3.17 16.40
C ALA A 889 -16.10 2.79 15.08
N ASP A 890 -14.89 2.24 15.16
CA ASP A 890 -14.15 1.75 14.00
C ASP A 890 -14.87 0.57 13.33
N ILE A 891 -15.28 -0.44 14.11
CA ILE A 891 -16.08 -1.57 13.62
C ILE A 891 -17.37 -1.07 12.95
N PHE A 892 -18.11 -0.18 13.63
CA PHE A 892 -19.36 0.36 13.12
C PHE A 892 -19.18 1.16 11.81
N ARG A 893 -18.18 2.03 11.75
CA ARG A 893 -17.99 2.93 10.61
C ARG A 893 -17.30 2.25 9.43
N ASN A 894 -16.19 1.56 9.68
CA ASN A 894 -15.32 1.04 8.63
C ASN A 894 -15.70 -0.38 8.21
N HIS A 895 -15.99 -1.26 9.17
CA HIS A 895 -16.33 -2.66 8.89
C HIS A 895 -17.80 -2.86 8.54
N LEU A 896 -18.73 -2.10 9.13
CA LEU A 896 -20.16 -2.20 8.85
C LEU A 896 -20.62 -1.20 7.77
N CYS A 897 -20.59 0.11 8.06
CA CYS A 897 -21.20 1.12 7.18
C CYS A 897 -20.47 1.29 5.83
N ARG A 898 -19.12 1.23 5.83
CA ARG A 898 -18.28 1.49 4.65
C ARG A 898 -17.78 0.24 3.92
N SER A 899 -18.11 -0.96 4.39
CA SER A 899 -17.65 -2.19 3.74
C SER A 899 -18.14 -2.33 2.29
N LYS A 900 -17.28 -2.93 1.44
CA LYS A 900 -17.62 -3.25 0.04
C LYS A 900 -18.63 -4.40 -0.06
N VAL A 901 -18.60 -5.32 0.89
CA VAL A 901 -19.56 -6.43 1.03
C VAL A 901 -20.59 -6.03 2.06
N TYR A 902 -21.88 -6.15 1.73
CA TYR A 902 -22.99 -5.75 2.60
C TYR A 902 -24.25 -6.55 2.24
N CYS A 903 -25.28 -6.51 3.09
CA CYS A 903 -26.55 -7.16 2.82
C CYS A 903 -27.23 -6.52 1.60
N ARG A 904 -27.40 -7.30 0.53
CA ARG A 904 -27.93 -6.82 -0.77
C ARG A 904 -29.43 -7.05 -0.95
N THR A 905 -30.06 -7.79 -0.03
CA THR A 905 -31.47 -8.19 -0.11
C THR A 905 -32.20 -7.65 1.11
N ALA A 906 -33.13 -6.72 0.88
CA ALA A 906 -34.02 -6.21 1.93
C ALA A 906 -35.12 -7.23 2.31
N GLY A 907 -35.39 -8.23 1.44
CA GLY A 907 -36.44 -9.23 1.65
C GLY A 907 -37.81 -8.59 1.89
N ASP A 908 -38.57 -9.12 2.84
CA ASP A 908 -39.86 -8.60 3.29
C ASP A 908 -39.74 -7.43 4.29
N ARG A 909 -38.52 -7.08 4.72
CA ARG A 909 -38.25 -6.09 5.78
C ARG A 909 -38.13 -4.65 5.26
N GLN A 910 -38.69 -4.37 4.09
CA GLN A 910 -38.55 -3.05 3.45
C GLN A 910 -39.20 -1.93 4.27
N GLY A 911 -40.40 -2.17 4.80
CA GLY A 911 -41.10 -1.22 5.68
C GLY A 911 -40.27 -0.90 6.93
N GLU A 912 -39.84 -1.96 7.64
CA GLU A 912 -38.98 -1.83 8.83
C GLU A 912 -37.70 -1.03 8.56
N LEU A 913 -37.06 -1.21 7.40
CA LEU A 913 -35.85 -0.49 7.04
C LEU A 913 -36.11 0.99 6.74
N HIS A 914 -37.24 1.34 6.13
CA HIS A 914 -37.62 2.75 5.94
C HIS A 914 -37.98 3.42 7.27
N ASP A 915 -38.65 2.71 8.18
CA ASP A 915 -38.98 3.22 9.51
C ASP A 915 -37.71 3.39 10.36
N LEU A 916 -36.76 2.44 10.26
CA LEU A 916 -35.44 2.55 10.89
C LEU A 916 -34.66 3.75 10.32
N LEU A 917 -34.69 3.95 9.00
CA LEU A 917 -34.05 5.10 8.36
C LEU A 917 -34.58 6.42 8.90
N GLU A 918 -35.90 6.54 9.02
CA GLU A 918 -36.58 7.71 9.56
C GLU A 918 -36.21 7.94 11.03
N LYS A 919 -36.24 6.89 11.85
CA LYS A 919 -35.80 6.92 13.26
C LYS A 919 -34.35 7.40 13.40
N LEU A 920 -33.43 6.89 12.58
CA LEU A 920 -32.00 7.26 12.60
C LEU A 920 -31.78 8.73 12.20
N VAL A 921 -32.45 9.20 11.14
CA VAL A 921 -32.33 10.60 10.70
C VAL A 921 -32.96 11.54 11.72
N THR A 922 -34.13 11.21 12.29
CA THR A 922 -34.77 12.03 13.32
C THR A 922 -33.94 12.09 14.60
N LYS A 923 -33.32 10.97 15.03
CA LYS A 923 -32.36 10.98 16.15
C LYS A 923 -31.14 11.86 15.85
N SER A 924 -30.55 11.75 14.66
CA SER A 924 -29.37 12.56 14.28
C SER A 924 -29.61 14.07 14.39
N GLN A 925 -30.86 14.53 14.26
CA GLN A 925 -31.25 15.94 14.40
C GLN A 925 -31.50 16.39 15.85
N LYS A 926 -31.71 15.46 16.79
CA LYS A 926 -32.05 15.75 18.19
C LYS A 926 -30.84 15.70 19.13
N LEU A 927 -29.78 15.01 18.72
CA LEU A 927 -28.55 14.88 19.52
C LEU A 927 -27.84 16.22 19.70
N SER A 928 -27.18 16.39 20.85
CA SER A 928 -26.35 17.56 21.19
C SER A 928 -24.97 17.48 20.54
N ASP A 929 -24.35 16.30 20.54
CA ASP A 929 -23.02 16.08 19.97
C ASP A 929 -23.06 15.79 18.46
N SER A 930 -22.28 16.57 17.70
CA SER A 930 -22.08 16.39 16.26
C SER A 930 -21.35 15.09 15.92
N SER A 931 -20.48 14.61 16.80
CA SER A 931 -19.70 13.38 16.60
C SER A 931 -20.60 12.14 16.65
N VAL A 932 -21.48 12.03 17.65
CA VAL A 932 -22.49 10.97 17.75
C VAL A 932 -23.50 11.07 16.59
N SER A 933 -23.91 12.29 16.25
CA SER A 933 -24.81 12.53 15.10
C SER A 933 -24.23 12.01 13.78
N LEU A 934 -22.90 12.08 13.58
CA LEU A 934 -22.22 11.53 12.40
C LEU A 934 -22.38 10.01 12.27
N TYR A 935 -22.39 9.27 13.38
CA TYR A 935 -22.58 7.82 13.36
C TYR A 935 -24.02 7.46 13.01
N TYR A 936 -25.00 8.14 13.60
CA TYR A 936 -26.42 7.99 13.24
C TYR A 936 -26.69 8.34 11.77
N PHE A 937 -26.05 9.40 11.25
CA PHE A 937 -26.14 9.76 9.84
C PHE A 937 -25.42 8.73 8.94
N SER A 938 -24.28 8.20 9.35
CA SER A 938 -23.60 7.13 8.60
C SER A 938 -24.43 5.84 8.56
N ALA A 939 -25.14 5.54 9.64
CA ALA A 939 -26.09 4.44 9.73
C ALA A 939 -27.24 4.60 8.74
N SER A 940 -27.82 5.81 8.65
CA SER A 940 -28.89 6.11 7.71
C SER A 940 -28.44 5.90 6.26
N LEU A 941 -27.22 6.35 5.90
CA LEU A 941 -26.63 6.09 4.59
C LEU A 941 -26.38 4.60 4.32
N TYR A 942 -26.02 3.82 5.34
CA TYR A 942 -25.88 2.37 5.22
C TYR A 942 -27.24 1.70 4.94
N VAL A 943 -28.32 2.10 5.64
CA VAL A 943 -29.67 1.60 5.39
C VAL A 943 -30.14 1.92 3.96
N VAL A 944 -29.89 3.14 3.47
CA VAL A 944 -30.17 3.51 2.06
C VAL A 944 -29.37 2.63 1.09
N LYS A 945 -28.10 2.32 1.41
CA LYS A 945 -27.26 1.42 0.61
C LYS A 945 -27.84 0.00 0.54
N VAL A 946 -28.37 -0.51 1.66
CA VAL A 946 -29.03 -1.84 1.75
C VAL A 946 -30.33 -1.84 0.95
N LEU A 947 -31.20 -0.85 1.13
CA LEU A 947 -32.45 -0.70 0.38
C LEU A 947 -32.23 -0.61 -1.14
N ARG A 948 -31.13 0.03 -1.57
CA ARG A 948 -30.76 0.13 -3.00
C ARG A 948 -30.33 -1.23 -3.60
N GLY A 949 -29.62 -2.06 -2.84
CA GLY A 949 -29.04 -3.31 -3.34
C GLY A 949 -28.12 -3.10 -4.55
N MET A 950 -28.07 -4.10 -5.46
CA MET A 950 -27.26 -4.04 -6.71
C MET A 950 -27.97 -3.34 -7.89
N LYS A 951 -29.24 -2.95 -7.74
CA LYS A 951 -30.05 -2.33 -8.81
C LYS A 951 -29.98 -0.79 -8.71
N PHE A 952 -30.33 -0.11 -9.81
CA PHE A 952 -30.53 1.34 -9.79
C PHE A 952 -31.75 1.66 -8.91
N MET A 953 -31.50 2.20 -7.72
CA MET A 953 -32.45 2.49 -6.63
C MET A 953 -33.30 1.35 -6.04
N GLY A 954 -33.30 0.14 -6.62
CA GLY A 954 -33.77 -1.09 -5.94
C GLY A 954 -35.14 -0.96 -5.28
N ASN A 955 -35.19 -1.17 -3.95
CA ASN A 955 -36.41 -1.09 -3.12
C ASN A 955 -36.50 0.24 -2.35
N VAL A 956 -35.73 1.26 -2.76
CA VAL A 956 -35.76 2.59 -2.14
C VAL A 956 -37.01 3.32 -2.62
N ASP A 957 -37.90 3.66 -1.70
CA ASP A 957 -38.90 4.70 -1.91
C ASP A 957 -38.19 6.05 -1.99
N VAL A 958 -37.91 6.47 -3.22
CA VAL A 958 -37.10 7.66 -3.50
C VAL A 958 -37.76 8.92 -2.96
N ASP A 959 -39.10 9.00 -2.99
CA ASP A 959 -39.83 10.19 -2.55
C ASP A 959 -39.88 10.29 -1.03
N ARG A 960 -40.16 9.17 -0.34
CA ARG A 960 -40.09 9.11 1.13
C ARG A 960 -38.68 9.45 1.62
N VAL A 961 -37.65 8.80 1.07
CA VAL A 961 -36.25 9.02 1.48
C VAL A 961 -35.77 10.44 1.15
N SER A 962 -36.13 10.97 -0.02
CA SER A 962 -35.77 12.34 -0.38
C SER A 962 -36.43 13.36 0.54
N THR A 963 -37.66 13.11 0.99
CA THR A 963 -38.36 13.99 1.95
C THR A 963 -37.65 14.00 3.30
N ILE A 964 -37.31 12.82 3.84
CA ILE A 964 -36.57 12.68 5.10
C ILE A 964 -35.24 13.46 5.06
N PHE A 965 -34.42 13.28 4.03
CA PHE A 965 -33.15 14.01 3.90
C PHE A 965 -33.33 15.49 3.55
N ARG A 966 -34.42 15.87 2.89
CA ARG A 966 -34.74 17.29 2.61
C ARG A 966 -35.08 18.02 3.89
N ASP A 967 -35.86 17.41 4.76
CA ASP A 967 -36.22 17.99 6.05
C ASP A 967 -35.00 18.06 6.98
N ALA A 968 -34.12 17.05 6.96
CA ALA A 968 -32.84 17.11 7.63
C ALA A 968 -31.95 18.26 7.10
N LEU A 969 -31.88 18.45 5.79
CA LEU A 969 -31.13 19.55 5.17
C LEU A 969 -31.72 20.92 5.53
N ARG A 970 -33.06 21.05 5.52
CA ARG A 970 -33.74 22.28 5.97
C ARG A 970 -33.48 22.57 7.43
N SER A 971 -33.52 21.55 8.29
CA SER A 971 -33.20 21.64 9.72
C SER A 971 -31.74 22.11 9.93
N PHE A 972 -30.79 21.55 9.17
CA PHE A 972 -29.39 21.99 9.19
C PHE A 972 -29.21 23.46 8.76
N MET A 973 -29.99 23.94 7.79
CA MET A 973 -29.90 25.32 7.29
C MET A 973 -30.66 26.35 8.14
N SER A 974 -31.65 25.92 8.92
CA SER A 974 -32.51 26.80 9.72
C SER A 974 -32.13 26.87 11.20
N ARG A 975 -31.55 25.82 11.79
CA ARG A 975 -31.17 25.80 13.20
C ARG A 975 -29.83 26.50 13.43
N ARG A 976 -29.75 27.34 14.46
CA ARG A 976 -28.52 28.06 14.82
C ARG A 976 -27.39 27.13 15.26
N LYS A 977 -27.71 26.13 16.10
CA LYS A 977 -26.81 25.06 16.54
C LYS A 977 -27.41 23.74 16.05
N SER A 978 -26.88 23.22 14.95
CA SER A 978 -27.30 21.93 14.39
C SER A 978 -26.21 20.90 14.63
N PRO A 979 -26.53 19.68 15.10
CA PRO A 979 -25.56 18.60 15.23
C PRO A 979 -25.11 18.07 13.84
N LEU A 980 -25.93 18.25 12.81
CA LEU A 980 -25.61 17.89 11.43
C LEU A 980 -24.54 18.82 10.85
N THR A 981 -23.67 18.27 9.99
CA THR A 981 -22.59 19.03 9.32
C THR A 981 -22.69 18.94 7.80
N ALA A 982 -22.06 19.89 7.10
CA ALA A 982 -22.02 19.86 5.63
C ALA A 982 -21.36 18.58 5.09
N GLN A 983 -20.35 18.04 5.79
CA GLN A 983 -19.65 16.82 5.36
C GLN A 983 -20.58 15.60 5.29
N MET A 984 -21.60 15.52 6.16
CA MET A 984 -22.61 14.46 6.12
C MET A 984 -23.40 14.49 4.81
N PHE A 985 -23.86 15.67 4.39
CA PHE A 985 -24.59 15.83 3.12
C PHE A 985 -23.69 15.68 1.90
N ILE A 986 -22.40 16.06 1.97
CA ILE A 986 -21.43 15.78 0.91
C ILE A 986 -21.29 14.25 0.71
N ASP A 987 -21.20 13.48 1.80
CA ASP A 987 -21.11 12.02 1.75
C ASP A 987 -22.39 11.39 1.16
N LEU A 988 -23.57 11.92 1.51
CA LEU A 988 -24.85 11.55 0.88
C LEU A 988 -24.80 11.80 -0.64
N PHE A 989 -24.36 12.99 -1.06
CA PHE A 989 -24.34 13.38 -2.47
C PHE A 989 -23.39 12.53 -3.31
N VAL A 990 -22.20 12.24 -2.78
CA VAL A 990 -21.19 11.40 -3.45
C VAL A 990 -21.66 9.95 -3.57
N ARG A 991 -22.32 9.39 -2.53
CA ARG A 991 -22.75 7.98 -2.53
C ARG A 991 -24.05 7.74 -3.30
N PHE A 992 -24.93 8.74 -3.34
CA PHE A 992 -26.28 8.63 -3.92
C PHE A 992 -26.64 9.86 -4.79
N PRO A 993 -26.10 9.95 -6.02
CA PRO A 993 -26.36 11.06 -6.94
C PRO A 993 -27.84 11.35 -7.22
N VAL A 994 -28.69 10.31 -7.26
CA VAL A 994 -30.14 10.50 -7.51
C VAL A 994 -30.83 11.28 -6.38
N LEU A 995 -30.46 11.01 -5.12
CA LEU A 995 -30.96 11.78 -3.98
C LEU A 995 -30.38 13.19 -3.98
N CYS A 996 -29.13 13.36 -4.41
CA CYS A 996 -28.50 14.66 -4.58
C CYS A 996 -29.32 15.57 -5.51
N VAL A 997 -29.71 15.07 -6.69
CA VAL A 997 -30.51 15.82 -7.67
C VAL A 997 -31.81 16.34 -7.04
N LYS A 998 -32.54 15.50 -6.31
CA LYS A 998 -33.79 15.89 -5.63
C LYS A 998 -33.58 16.92 -4.51
N LEU A 999 -32.41 16.91 -3.85
CA LEU A 999 -32.07 17.82 -2.75
C LEU A 999 -31.42 19.12 -3.21
N LEU A 1000 -30.94 19.18 -4.46
CA LEU A 1000 -30.09 20.25 -4.97
C LEU A 1000 -30.80 21.61 -4.97
N ASP A 1001 -32.08 21.66 -5.36
CA ASP A 1001 -32.87 22.90 -5.31
C ASP A 1001 -32.94 23.47 -3.88
N THR A 1002 -33.10 22.62 -2.87
CA THR A 1002 -33.09 23.05 -1.47
C THR A 1002 -31.72 23.61 -1.08
N ALA A 1003 -30.62 23.00 -1.53
CA ALA A 1003 -29.27 23.51 -1.26
C ALA A 1003 -29.02 24.86 -1.95
N VAL A 1004 -29.47 25.01 -3.21
CA VAL A 1004 -29.36 26.26 -3.99
C VAL A 1004 -30.14 27.40 -3.36
N GLN A 1005 -31.37 27.15 -2.87
CA GLN A 1005 -32.17 28.16 -2.16
C GLN A 1005 -31.47 28.65 -0.89
N ASN A 1006 -30.78 27.76 -0.16
CA ASN A 1006 -30.11 28.10 1.09
C ASN A 1006 -28.76 28.83 0.91
N ILE A 1007 -28.32 29.08 -0.33
CA ILE A 1007 -27.18 29.99 -0.61
C ILE A 1007 -27.47 31.40 -0.06
N THR A 1008 -28.72 31.86 -0.14
CA THR A 1008 -29.17 33.14 0.43
C THR A 1008 -30.07 32.95 1.65
N SER A 1009 -30.88 31.89 1.69
CA SER A 1009 -31.88 31.68 2.74
C SER A 1009 -31.37 31.01 4.00
N GLY A 1010 -30.11 30.56 4.04
CA GLY A 1010 -29.51 29.99 5.25
C GLY A 1010 -29.49 31.01 6.40
N VAL A 1011 -29.75 30.56 7.63
CA VAL A 1011 -29.96 31.44 8.79
C VAL A 1011 -28.69 32.20 9.22
N ARG A 1012 -27.52 31.57 9.05
CA ARG A 1012 -26.22 32.19 9.34
C ARG A 1012 -25.37 32.28 8.07
N GLU A 1013 -24.49 33.27 8.02
CA GLU A 1013 -23.51 33.42 6.95
C GLU A 1013 -22.63 32.17 6.76
N HIS A 1014 -22.31 31.48 7.85
CA HIS A 1014 -21.61 30.20 7.80
C HIS A 1014 -22.43 29.14 7.02
N GLN A 1015 -23.73 29.00 7.30
CA GLN A 1015 -24.62 28.04 6.62
C GLN A 1015 -24.80 28.38 5.14
N GLN A 1016 -24.93 29.67 4.81
CA GLN A 1016 -24.95 30.15 3.43
C GLN A 1016 -23.65 29.77 2.69
N GLY A 1017 -22.50 29.93 3.34
CA GLY A 1017 -21.21 29.46 2.82
C GLY A 1017 -21.15 27.93 2.66
N GLN A 1018 -21.69 27.16 3.61
CA GLN A 1018 -21.78 25.69 3.49
C GLN A 1018 -22.70 25.26 2.34
N ALA A 1019 -23.81 25.97 2.10
CA ALA A 1019 -24.68 25.73 0.96
C ALA A 1019 -23.93 25.89 -0.38
N CYS A 1020 -23.07 26.92 -0.51
CA CYS A 1020 -22.18 27.07 -1.66
C CYS A 1020 -21.26 25.85 -1.85
N VAL A 1021 -20.70 25.31 -0.76
CA VAL A 1021 -19.84 24.10 -0.82
C VAL A 1021 -20.65 22.87 -1.26
N LEU A 1022 -21.86 22.68 -0.71
CA LEU A 1022 -22.74 21.55 -1.08
C LEU A 1022 -23.09 21.59 -2.58
N VAL A 1023 -23.47 22.75 -3.08
CA VAL A 1023 -23.80 22.95 -4.51
C VAL A 1023 -22.56 22.73 -5.38
N LEU A 1024 -21.39 23.26 -5.00
CA LEU A 1024 -20.14 23.05 -5.72
C LEU A 1024 -19.80 21.56 -5.84
N ARG A 1025 -19.88 20.82 -4.74
CA ARG A 1025 -19.58 19.38 -4.73
C ARG A 1025 -20.58 18.58 -5.56
N ALA A 1026 -21.87 18.91 -5.49
CA ALA A 1026 -22.90 18.29 -6.31
C ALA A 1026 -22.63 18.50 -7.81
N MET A 1027 -22.32 19.74 -8.22
CA MET A 1027 -22.07 20.08 -9.61
C MET A 1027 -20.74 19.52 -10.15
N GLN A 1028 -19.78 19.18 -9.29
CA GLN A 1028 -18.52 18.53 -9.67
C GLN A 1028 -18.66 17.02 -9.95
N SER A 1029 -19.74 16.37 -9.48
CA SER A 1029 -19.97 14.94 -9.72
C SER A 1029 -20.39 14.70 -11.17
N ARG A 1030 -19.70 13.75 -11.84
CA ARG A 1030 -20.00 13.35 -13.22
C ARG A 1030 -21.37 12.67 -13.32
N GLU A 1031 -21.74 11.90 -12.30
CA GLU A 1031 -23.00 11.17 -12.22
C GLU A 1031 -24.20 12.13 -12.12
N VAL A 1032 -24.06 13.22 -11.34
CA VAL A 1032 -25.08 14.28 -11.26
C VAL A 1032 -25.21 15.01 -12.60
N GLN A 1033 -24.09 15.32 -13.25
CA GLN A 1033 -24.09 15.95 -14.59
C GLN A 1033 -24.77 15.09 -15.66
N GLN A 1034 -24.56 13.77 -15.62
CA GLN A 1034 -25.23 12.83 -16.53
C GLN A 1034 -26.75 12.80 -16.30
N GLN A 1035 -27.18 12.83 -15.04
CA GLN A 1035 -28.61 12.78 -14.68
C GLN A 1035 -29.37 14.06 -15.02
N LEU A 1036 -28.74 15.23 -14.92
CA LEU A 1036 -29.36 16.53 -15.16
C LEU A 1036 -29.15 17.08 -16.58
N SER A 1037 -28.64 16.28 -17.52
CA SER A 1037 -28.17 16.76 -18.83
C SER A 1037 -29.20 17.53 -19.68
N GLY A 1038 -28.71 18.47 -20.50
CA GLY A 1038 -29.52 19.26 -21.43
C GLY A 1038 -30.18 20.49 -20.79
N PRO A 1039 -31.50 20.69 -20.97
CA PRO A 1039 -32.19 21.92 -20.50
C PRO A 1039 -32.21 22.04 -18.97
N GLN A 1040 -32.36 20.93 -18.24
CA GLN A 1040 -32.39 20.92 -16.77
C GLN A 1040 -31.06 21.39 -16.16
N TRP A 1041 -29.93 21.04 -16.78
CA TRP A 1041 -28.60 21.50 -16.37
C TRP A 1041 -28.43 23.01 -16.57
N THR A 1042 -28.97 23.51 -17.69
CA THR A 1042 -28.91 24.94 -18.03
C THR A 1042 -29.76 25.75 -17.05
N GLU A 1043 -30.98 25.28 -16.75
CA GLU A 1043 -31.88 25.88 -15.76
C GLU A 1043 -31.24 25.89 -14.34
N LEU A 1044 -30.57 24.81 -13.95
CA LEU A 1044 -29.84 24.76 -12.69
C LEU A 1044 -28.70 25.79 -12.66
N CYS A 1045 -27.91 25.89 -13.73
CA CYS A 1045 -26.83 26.87 -13.82
C CYS A 1045 -27.37 28.32 -13.74
N GLU A 1046 -28.50 28.61 -14.37
CA GLU A 1046 -29.20 29.90 -14.24
C GLU A 1046 -29.63 30.18 -12.80
N LYS A 1047 -30.31 29.23 -12.14
CA LYS A 1047 -30.72 29.35 -10.73
C LYS A 1047 -29.53 29.62 -9.82
N VAL A 1048 -28.44 28.86 -9.97
CA VAL A 1048 -27.26 29.01 -9.13
C VAL A 1048 -26.58 30.36 -9.39
N THR A 1049 -26.49 30.79 -10.65
CA THR A 1049 -25.92 32.10 -11.02
C THR A 1049 -26.72 33.25 -10.41
N GLY A 1050 -28.06 33.17 -10.44
CA GLY A 1050 -28.94 34.13 -9.78
C GLY A 1050 -28.73 34.19 -8.27
N GLN A 1051 -28.65 33.03 -7.61
CA GLN A 1051 -28.41 32.96 -6.15
C GLN A 1051 -27.02 33.45 -5.75
N LEU A 1052 -25.98 33.19 -6.55
CA LEU A 1052 -24.63 33.72 -6.32
C LEU A 1052 -24.59 35.24 -6.44
N ALA A 1053 -25.23 35.81 -7.46
CA ALA A 1053 -25.32 37.26 -7.62
C ALA A 1053 -26.07 37.91 -6.44
N ALA A 1054 -27.17 37.30 -5.98
CA ALA A 1054 -27.90 37.75 -4.80
C ALA A 1054 -27.06 37.65 -3.51
N SER A 1055 -26.33 36.55 -3.31
CA SER A 1055 -25.49 36.34 -2.14
C SER A 1055 -24.32 37.33 -2.08
N LEU A 1056 -23.68 37.62 -3.21
CA LEU A 1056 -22.58 38.60 -3.30
C LEU A 1056 -23.07 40.04 -3.09
N ARG A 1057 -24.30 40.39 -3.49
CA ARG A 1057 -24.91 41.70 -3.19
C ARG A 1057 -25.16 41.93 -1.69
N GLN A 1058 -25.33 40.85 -0.92
CA GLN A 1058 -25.55 40.90 0.52
C GLN A 1058 -24.24 40.98 1.33
N VAL A 1059 -23.08 40.88 0.69
CA VAL A 1059 -21.78 41.00 1.38
C VAL A 1059 -21.53 42.49 1.67
N GLY A 1060 -21.85 42.96 2.87
CA GLY A 1060 -21.55 44.32 3.35
C GLY A 1060 -20.06 44.53 3.68
N ASN A 1061 -19.72 45.67 4.33
CA ASN A 1061 -18.33 46.00 4.73
C ASN A 1061 -17.68 44.84 5.50
N ALA A 1062 -16.75 44.14 4.83
CA ALA A 1062 -16.27 42.83 5.24
C ALA A 1062 -15.13 42.90 6.27
N GLU A 1063 -15.45 43.18 7.54
CA GLU A 1063 -14.48 43.09 8.64
C GLU A 1063 -14.49 41.72 9.34
N SER A 1064 -15.66 41.07 9.46
CA SER A 1064 -15.81 39.77 10.14
C SER A 1064 -15.17 38.60 9.38
N LYS A 1065 -14.51 37.70 10.12
CA LYS A 1065 -13.89 36.46 9.60
C LYS A 1065 -14.91 35.54 8.91
N VAL A 1066 -16.14 35.48 9.42
CA VAL A 1066 -17.21 34.61 8.91
C VAL A 1066 -17.70 35.11 7.54
N VAL A 1067 -17.85 36.42 7.36
CA VAL A 1067 -18.20 37.06 6.08
C VAL A 1067 -17.14 36.77 5.02
N LYS A 1068 -15.86 36.88 5.38
CA LYS A 1068 -14.73 36.57 4.47
C LYS A 1068 -14.71 35.11 4.04
N GLU A 1069 -15.00 34.20 4.96
CA GLU A 1069 -15.09 32.76 4.64
C GLU A 1069 -16.29 32.43 3.75
N LYS A 1070 -17.46 33.04 4.01
CA LYS A 1070 -18.63 32.96 3.12
C LYS A 1070 -18.30 33.49 1.73
N ALA A 1071 -17.67 34.66 1.63
CA ALA A 1071 -17.27 35.27 0.37
C ALA A 1071 -16.30 34.36 -0.40
N LEU A 1072 -15.31 33.76 0.26
CA LEU A 1072 -14.39 32.80 -0.34
C LEU A 1072 -15.13 31.60 -0.94
N LYS A 1073 -15.99 30.93 -0.16
CA LYS A 1073 -16.77 29.76 -0.62
C LYS A 1073 -17.70 30.11 -1.79
N THR A 1074 -18.26 31.32 -1.77
CA THR A 1074 -19.12 31.84 -2.85
C THR A 1074 -18.30 32.09 -4.14
N LEU A 1075 -17.10 32.66 -4.02
CA LEU A 1075 -16.18 32.88 -5.14
C LEU A 1075 -15.64 31.57 -5.74
N GLU A 1076 -15.35 30.55 -4.91
CA GLU A 1076 -14.96 29.21 -5.39
C GLU A 1076 -16.07 28.58 -6.26
N LEU A 1077 -17.34 28.71 -5.85
CA LEU A 1077 -18.47 28.26 -6.66
C LEU A 1077 -18.65 29.10 -7.94
N CYS A 1078 -18.48 30.43 -7.86
CA CYS A 1078 -18.48 31.30 -9.04
C CYS A 1078 -17.42 30.88 -10.06
N GLN A 1079 -16.19 30.58 -9.60
CA GLN A 1079 -15.09 30.18 -10.47
C GLN A 1079 -15.45 28.92 -11.26
N PHE A 1080 -16.01 27.93 -10.58
CA PHE A 1080 -16.43 26.69 -11.22
C PHE A 1080 -17.51 26.93 -12.27
N ILE A 1081 -18.58 27.65 -11.95
CA ILE A 1081 -19.71 27.89 -12.86
C ILE A 1081 -19.30 28.71 -14.07
N VAL A 1082 -18.58 29.82 -13.88
CA VAL A 1082 -18.15 30.69 -14.98
C VAL A 1082 -17.24 29.93 -15.94
N LYS A 1083 -16.30 29.14 -15.40
CA LYS A 1083 -15.44 28.27 -16.21
C LYS A 1083 -16.26 27.24 -16.98
N HIS A 1084 -17.19 26.57 -16.33
CA HIS A 1084 -17.98 25.49 -16.91
C HIS A 1084 -18.93 25.98 -18.02
N VAL A 1085 -19.67 27.07 -17.77
CA VAL A 1085 -20.56 27.72 -18.75
C VAL A 1085 -19.79 28.15 -20.00
N ARG A 1086 -18.61 28.78 -19.83
CA ARG A 1086 -17.76 29.19 -20.97
C ARG A 1086 -17.16 28.02 -21.74
N GLN A 1087 -16.73 26.96 -21.05
CA GLN A 1087 -16.16 25.76 -21.68
C GLN A 1087 -17.21 24.98 -22.48
N GLN A 1088 -18.44 24.87 -21.97
CA GLN A 1088 -19.53 24.12 -22.61
C GLN A 1088 -20.43 24.98 -23.53
N LYS A 1089 -20.19 26.30 -23.63
CA LYS A 1089 -21.00 27.24 -24.42
C LYS A 1089 -22.50 27.20 -24.08
N LEU A 1090 -22.83 27.10 -22.79
CA LEU A 1090 -24.22 27.09 -22.32
C LEU A 1090 -24.85 28.48 -22.46
N SER A 1091 -26.15 28.55 -22.76
CA SER A 1091 -26.91 29.80 -22.93
C SER A 1091 -27.36 30.41 -21.59
N VAL A 1092 -26.41 30.60 -20.66
CA VAL A 1092 -26.67 31.18 -19.32
C VAL A 1092 -26.18 32.62 -19.30
N ASP A 1093 -27.03 33.55 -18.85
CA ASP A 1093 -26.64 34.96 -18.67
C ASP A 1093 -25.71 35.13 -17.45
N LEU A 1094 -24.46 35.52 -17.73
CA LEU A 1094 -23.43 35.77 -16.71
C LEU A 1094 -23.23 37.26 -16.42
N GLU A 1095 -23.93 38.15 -17.13
CA GLU A 1095 -23.77 39.61 -16.99
C GLU A 1095 -24.13 40.13 -15.58
N PRO A 1096 -25.22 39.67 -14.93
CA PRO A 1096 -25.55 40.09 -13.57
C PRO A 1096 -24.48 39.71 -12.55
N LEU A 1097 -23.85 38.54 -12.71
CA LEU A 1097 -22.79 38.07 -11.83
C LEU A 1097 -21.50 38.87 -12.03
N GLN A 1098 -21.17 39.21 -13.28
CA GLN A 1098 -20.01 40.03 -13.62
C GLN A 1098 -20.11 41.43 -13.01
N GLN A 1099 -21.27 42.08 -13.10
CA GLN A 1099 -21.49 43.42 -12.53
C GLN A 1099 -21.29 43.44 -11.01
N VAL A 1100 -21.82 42.43 -10.30
CA VAL A 1100 -21.67 42.32 -8.85
C VAL A 1100 -20.21 42.06 -8.46
N LEU A 1101 -19.50 41.19 -9.18
CA LEU A 1101 -18.07 40.94 -8.95
C LEU A 1101 -17.22 42.19 -9.14
N GLN A 1102 -17.49 43.01 -10.16
CA GLN A 1102 -16.79 44.28 -10.38
C GLN A 1102 -17.03 45.29 -9.25
N SER A 1103 -18.23 45.31 -8.66
CA SER A 1103 -18.53 46.16 -7.51
C SER A 1103 -17.87 45.67 -6.21
N LEU A 1104 -17.50 44.39 -6.13
CA LEU A 1104 -16.98 43.76 -4.91
C LEU A 1104 -15.64 44.38 -4.45
N THR A 1105 -14.80 44.86 -5.37
CA THR A 1105 -13.54 45.55 -5.06
C THR A 1105 -13.70 46.88 -4.33
N SER A 1106 -14.89 47.50 -4.39
CA SER A 1106 -15.21 48.69 -3.58
C SER A 1106 -15.75 48.37 -2.19
N VAL A 1107 -16.14 47.11 -1.93
CA VAL A 1107 -16.83 46.69 -0.70
C VAL A 1107 -15.95 45.84 0.21
N ILE A 1108 -15.02 45.05 -0.37
CA ILE A 1108 -14.08 44.19 0.36
C ILE A 1108 -12.66 44.74 0.20
N ALA A 1109 -12.02 45.12 1.31
CA ALA A 1109 -10.61 45.47 1.31
C ALA A 1109 -9.74 44.19 1.17
N PHE A 1110 -9.27 43.92 -0.05
CA PHE A 1110 -8.29 42.87 -0.32
C PHE A 1110 -6.92 43.29 0.24
N LYS A 1111 -6.42 42.57 1.26
CA LYS A 1111 -5.04 42.75 1.74
C LYS A 1111 -4.09 42.01 0.79
N LYS A 1112 -2.95 42.63 0.46
CA LYS A 1112 -1.95 42.25 -0.58
C LYS A 1112 -1.49 40.78 -0.66
N THR A 1113 -1.85 39.92 0.28
CA THR A 1113 -1.61 38.47 0.23
C THR A 1113 -2.73 37.71 0.94
N GLY A 1114 -3.57 37.00 0.18
CA GLY A 1114 -4.61 36.15 0.77
C GLY A 1114 -5.43 35.34 -0.24
N LYS A 1115 -5.83 34.13 0.17
CA LYS A 1115 -6.59 33.15 -0.64
C LYS A 1115 -7.88 33.72 -1.27
N LEU A 1116 -8.51 34.71 -0.62
CA LEU A 1116 -9.71 35.40 -1.11
C LEU A 1116 -9.43 36.26 -2.35
N GLU A 1117 -8.32 37.00 -2.35
CA GLU A 1117 -7.90 37.85 -3.47
C GLU A 1117 -7.49 36.99 -4.68
N ASP A 1118 -6.71 35.93 -4.45
CA ASP A 1118 -6.29 35.01 -5.49
C ASP A 1118 -7.51 34.35 -6.18
N THR A 1119 -8.49 33.93 -5.39
CA THR A 1119 -9.71 33.29 -5.90
C THR A 1119 -10.58 34.31 -6.67
N TYR A 1120 -10.71 35.54 -6.16
CA TYR A 1120 -11.40 36.62 -6.88
C TYR A 1120 -10.77 36.88 -8.26
N TRP A 1121 -9.45 37.04 -8.33
CA TRP A 1121 -8.76 37.26 -9.60
C TRP A 1121 -8.80 36.04 -10.51
N ALA A 1122 -8.82 34.83 -9.97
CA ALA A 1122 -9.04 33.62 -10.76
C ALA A 1122 -10.42 33.62 -11.43
N VAL A 1123 -11.48 34.07 -10.74
CA VAL A 1123 -12.82 34.27 -11.34
C VAL A 1123 -12.77 35.36 -12.40
N MET A 1124 -12.18 36.53 -12.10
CA MET A 1124 -12.11 37.67 -13.03
C MET A 1124 -11.29 37.38 -14.29
N LYS A 1125 -10.26 36.53 -14.20
CA LYS A 1125 -9.51 36.02 -15.35
C LYS A 1125 -10.41 35.26 -16.32
N HIS A 1126 -11.39 34.50 -15.82
CA HIS A 1126 -12.34 33.82 -16.68
C HIS A 1126 -13.24 34.81 -17.43
N PHE A 1127 -13.47 36.01 -16.92
CA PHE A 1127 -14.16 37.11 -17.60
C PHE A 1127 -13.28 37.89 -18.59
N GLY A 1128 -11.97 37.62 -18.66
CA GLY A 1128 -11.03 38.28 -19.58
C GLY A 1128 -10.31 39.49 -19.00
N VAL A 1129 -10.44 39.75 -17.68
CA VAL A 1129 -9.74 40.84 -16.99
C VAL A 1129 -8.31 40.36 -16.64
N LYS A 1130 -7.28 41.00 -17.22
CA LYS A 1130 -5.86 40.68 -16.95
C LYS A 1130 -5.35 41.50 -15.76
N LEU A 1131 -4.73 40.82 -14.79
CA LEU A 1131 -3.90 41.46 -13.76
C LEU A 1131 -2.65 42.06 -14.43
N LEU A 1132 -2.45 43.37 -14.30
CA LEU A 1132 -1.16 43.99 -14.61
C LEU A 1132 -0.15 43.56 -13.52
N PRO A 1133 1.01 42.98 -13.87
CA PRO A 1133 2.01 42.61 -12.86
C PRO A 1133 2.57 43.85 -12.17
N ALA A 1134 2.44 43.91 -10.85
CA ALA A 1134 3.17 44.85 -10.01
C ALA A 1134 4.67 44.47 -9.99
N THR A 1135 5.41 44.81 -11.04
CA THR A 1135 6.88 44.62 -11.10
C THR A 1135 7.57 45.65 -12.00
N LEU A 1136 7.19 46.92 -11.90
CA LEU A 1136 7.82 48.04 -12.63
C LEU A 1136 8.17 49.23 -11.72
N LEU A 1137 8.65 48.95 -10.51
CA LEU A 1137 9.34 49.93 -9.67
C LEU A 1137 10.50 49.22 -8.97
N PHE A 1138 11.63 49.04 -9.66
CA PHE A 1138 12.98 48.99 -9.08
C PHE A 1138 14.01 48.95 -10.23
N THR A 1139 14.33 50.13 -10.78
CA THR A 1139 15.56 50.35 -11.55
C THR A 1139 16.59 50.97 -10.62
N ASN A 1140 17.56 50.18 -10.15
CA ASN A 1140 18.97 50.55 -9.91
C ASN A 1140 19.61 49.57 -8.91
N GLY A 1141 20.54 48.74 -9.38
CA GLY A 1141 21.37 47.89 -8.52
C GLY A 1141 22.11 46.83 -9.33
N ARG A 1142 23.44 46.82 -9.24
CA ARG A 1142 24.40 46.09 -10.08
C ARG A 1142 24.45 44.57 -9.87
N HIS A 1143 24.81 43.89 -10.97
CA HIS A 1143 25.66 42.71 -11.15
C HIS A 1143 25.35 41.32 -10.55
N SER A 1144 25.76 40.34 -11.38
CA SER A 1144 25.80 38.86 -11.22
C SER A 1144 24.43 38.19 -11.35
N GLY A 1145 24.21 37.21 -12.24
CA GLY A 1145 25.11 36.19 -12.76
C GLY A 1145 24.70 34.85 -12.15
N GLU A 1146 24.10 33.97 -12.96
CA GLU A 1146 23.69 32.59 -12.65
C GLU A 1146 22.46 32.39 -11.74
N LEU A 1147 21.32 32.03 -12.34
CA LEU A 1147 20.32 31.07 -11.80
C LEU A 1147 19.07 31.02 -12.70
N CYS A 1148 19.08 30.16 -13.72
CA CYS A 1148 17.87 29.52 -14.25
C CYS A 1148 18.24 28.38 -15.24
N MET A 1149 18.70 27.25 -14.71
CA MET A 1149 19.09 26.07 -15.49
C MET A 1149 18.59 24.76 -14.86
N PHE A 1150 17.48 24.81 -14.10
CA PHE A 1150 17.02 23.64 -13.33
C PHE A 1150 15.58 23.18 -13.58
N ASP A 1151 14.69 23.99 -14.18
CA ASP A 1151 13.30 23.55 -14.44
C ASP A 1151 13.01 23.10 -15.89
N LEU A 1152 13.98 23.16 -16.79
CA LEU A 1152 13.81 22.74 -18.19
C LEU A 1152 14.19 21.27 -18.46
N ALA A 1153 14.82 20.59 -17.50
CA ALA A 1153 15.33 19.22 -17.68
C ALA A 1153 14.31 18.13 -17.33
N LEU A 1154 13.25 18.44 -16.57
CA LEU A 1154 12.29 17.43 -16.09
C LEU A 1154 11.13 17.17 -17.07
N ASN A 1155 10.79 18.12 -17.95
CA ASN A 1155 9.70 17.98 -18.91
C ASN A 1155 10.15 17.53 -20.32
N LEU A 1156 11.46 17.47 -20.60
CA LEU A 1156 11.97 17.00 -21.90
C LEU A 1156 12.09 15.47 -22.00
N HIS A 1157 12.08 14.75 -20.87
CA HIS A 1157 12.34 13.31 -20.84
C HIS A 1157 11.07 12.44 -20.83
N ARG A 1158 9.90 13.00 -20.50
CA ARG A 1158 8.61 12.27 -20.59
C ARG A 1158 8.03 12.18 -22.00
N MET A 1159 8.57 12.94 -22.96
CA MET A 1159 8.12 12.92 -24.36
C MET A 1159 8.99 12.02 -25.27
N LEU A 1160 10.08 11.45 -24.72
CA LEU A 1160 10.96 10.50 -25.41
C LEU A 1160 10.58 9.03 -25.14
N PHE A 1161 9.43 8.78 -24.49
CA PHE A 1161 8.99 7.44 -24.07
C PHE A 1161 7.78 6.92 -24.88
N LEU A 1162 7.49 7.52 -26.05
CA LEU A 1162 6.58 6.99 -27.09
C LEU A 1162 7.25 7.09 -28.48
N MET A 1163 8.55 6.79 -28.49
CA MET A 1163 9.37 6.26 -29.57
C MET A 1163 10.06 5.03 -29.00
#